data_AF-A0A429YSV5-F1
#
_entry.id   AF-A0A429YSV5-F1
#
_cell.length_a   1.000
_cell.length_b   1.000
_cell.length_c   1.000
_cell.angle_alpha   90.00
_cell.angle_beta   90.00
_cell.angle_gamma   90.00
#
_symmetry.space_group_name_H-M   'P 1'
#
loop_
_entity.id
_entity.type
_entity.pdbx_description
1 polymer ?
#
loop_
_entity_poly.entity_id
_entity_poly.type
_entity_poly.pdbx_seq_one_letter_code
_entity_poly.pdbx_strand_id
1 'polypeptide(L)'
;MSAISAAARPAANAQPILEIENLSISFFTRAGEIPAVMDFSCKVMPGEAMGLVGESGCGKSTVALGIMRDMGNRGRIVGGRIKFMGRDMGEMSDAELRDIRGNKIAMIYQEPMASLNPAMKVGRQLMEVPILHEKASKADAYKRALEMLAAVRLPDPERMMGSYPHQLSGGQQQRVVIAMALLSKPALLLLDEPTTALDVTVEAGIVDLVKDLGKKFGTSMLFISHNLGLILETCDRITVMYSGEAVEEGKVGDVFDRMRHPYTQGLFRSIPLPGADKNSRPLIAIPGQLPLPHERPRGCNFGPRCQHFVEGLCDAREIPMYPVKEHPDHLSRCVRFDDVDWTALPAGIKRNEPVKPGPTVLRIDDLRKYYRVAANEIFGGGEARTVKANESISFEARESETVAIVGESGCGKSTLAKVLLGLETASSGKVLLGNSEIQDTPIEKRDVETISSIQMVFQNPFDTLNPSHSVGSQIVRTLEKFKVGKTQGERQNRMLELLDLVKLPRAFATRMPRQLSGGQKQRIGVARAFAGNARVVVADEPVSALDVSVQAAVTELLMDVQRQNKTTMLFISHDLSVVRYLADRVVVMYLGYIVEQGTTDQIFAPPYHPYTEALLSAIPIADTSVVKKHIVLDGDIPSAMNPPSGCPFQTRCRWKSRVPDNLCETKVPPLKNLGNGHQSLCWLDDAELASMEPVISFAQPDREAASPVASEVPVEPVTPRVEATAPDTAARPRTRKAAGRSAVAGESSPKRRAAEAGSGRQAVNPKVKPGTTASSGAPSTGKMTRAKARQEVAEPAHPDLQAAPALALSPEDRNRPAGIPRPDQPDDLKLIAGIGPKIEATLNGLGIYTYAQIAGWSKSEREWVDGFLKYRGRIDRDDWVRQAGALATGGVEEYVRVFGKNPR
;
A
#
# COMPACT_ATOMS: atom_id res chain seq x y z
N MET A 1 18.15 29.71 -26.94
CA MET A 1 17.79 29.65 -28.37
C MET A 1 16.45 28.94 -28.47
N SER A 2 15.48 29.51 -29.19
CA SER A 2 14.07 29.12 -29.06
C SER A 2 13.58 28.37 -30.30
N ALA A 3 13.20 27.11 -30.11
CA ALA A 3 12.55 26.27 -31.12
C ALA A 3 11.62 25.26 -30.42
N ILE A 4 10.57 25.76 -29.75
CA ILE A 4 9.54 24.90 -29.17
C ILE A 4 8.77 24.27 -30.33
N SER A 5 8.96 22.97 -30.53
CA SER A 5 8.24 22.21 -31.55
C SER A 5 6.75 22.17 -31.19
N ALA A 6 5.92 22.80 -32.01
CA ALA A 6 4.47 22.80 -31.83
C ALA A 6 3.91 21.40 -32.12
N ALA A 7 3.63 20.63 -31.06
CA ALA A 7 2.92 19.37 -31.18
C ALA A 7 1.58 19.59 -31.89
N ALA A 8 1.26 18.76 -32.88
CA ALA A 8 0.04 18.90 -33.66
C ALA A 8 -1.18 18.69 -32.78
N ARG A 9 -2.05 19.71 -32.67
CA ARG A 9 -3.34 19.58 -31.99
C ARG A 9 -4.18 18.48 -32.68
N PRO A 10 -4.79 17.54 -31.95
CA PRO A 10 -5.78 16.65 -32.54
C PRO A 10 -6.94 17.47 -33.10
N ALA A 11 -7.40 17.14 -34.31
CA ALA A 11 -8.51 17.85 -34.94
C ALA A 11 -9.82 17.57 -34.18
N ALA A 12 -10.70 18.57 -34.08
CA ALA A 12 -11.96 18.50 -33.33
C ALA A 12 -12.98 17.45 -33.81
N ASN A 13 -12.69 16.75 -34.92
CA ASN A 13 -13.47 15.64 -35.46
C ASN A 13 -12.79 14.26 -35.27
N ALA A 14 -11.72 14.17 -34.46
CA ALA A 14 -11.05 12.90 -34.17
C ALA A 14 -11.95 11.99 -33.30
N GLN A 15 -12.08 10.72 -33.68
CA GLN A 15 -12.82 9.73 -32.90
C GLN A 15 -12.02 9.31 -31.65
N PRO A 16 -12.64 9.17 -30.46
CA PRO A 16 -11.96 8.66 -29.27
C PRO A 16 -11.39 7.25 -29.49
N ILE A 17 -10.21 6.98 -28.92
CA ILE A 17 -9.63 5.64 -28.88
C ILE A 17 -10.36 4.78 -27.84
N LEU A 18 -10.71 5.40 -26.71
CA LEU A 18 -11.54 4.81 -25.66
C LEU A 18 -12.70 5.74 -25.35
N GLU A 19 -13.91 5.20 -25.31
CA GLU A 19 -15.11 5.90 -24.86
C GLU A 19 -15.89 4.99 -23.91
N ILE A 20 -16.07 5.45 -22.67
CA ILE A 20 -16.80 4.75 -21.62
C ILE A 20 -18.07 5.55 -21.32
N GLU A 21 -19.23 4.89 -21.37
CA GLU A 21 -20.54 5.51 -21.22
C GLU A 21 -21.31 4.81 -20.09
N ASN A 22 -21.57 5.55 -19.01
CA ASN A 22 -22.40 5.13 -17.86
C ASN A 22 -22.06 3.72 -17.31
N LEU A 23 -20.77 3.39 -17.24
CA LEU A 23 -20.27 2.05 -16.93
C LEU A 23 -20.62 1.65 -15.49
N SER A 24 -21.35 0.55 -15.36
CA SER A 24 -21.69 -0.08 -14.09
C SER A 24 -21.05 -1.47 -14.01
N ILE A 25 -20.26 -1.73 -12.97
CA ILE A 25 -19.56 -3.01 -12.74
C ILE A 25 -19.87 -3.53 -11.34
N SER A 26 -20.35 -4.77 -11.28
CA SER A 26 -20.71 -5.46 -10.04
C SER A 26 -19.97 -6.78 -9.86
N PHE A 27 -19.57 -7.07 -8.63
CA PHE A 27 -19.03 -8.37 -8.22
C PHE A 27 -20.05 -9.20 -7.46
N PHE A 28 -20.34 -10.39 -7.97
CA PHE A 28 -21.31 -11.31 -7.36
C PHE A 28 -20.62 -12.22 -6.34
N THR A 29 -21.14 -12.22 -5.10
CA THR A 29 -20.60 -12.99 -3.98
C THR A 29 -21.68 -13.81 -3.29
N ARG A 30 -21.29 -14.72 -2.39
CA ARG A 30 -22.24 -15.46 -1.53
C ARG A 30 -23.04 -14.58 -0.57
N ALA A 31 -22.62 -13.33 -0.35
CA ALA A 31 -23.32 -12.35 0.48
C ALA A 31 -24.24 -11.41 -0.32
N GLY A 32 -24.27 -11.55 -1.66
CA GLY A 32 -25.00 -10.66 -2.56
C GLY A 32 -24.09 -9.99 -3.60
N GLU A 33 -24.68 -9.06 -4.32
CA GLU A 33 -24.02 -8.19 -5.30
C GLU A 33 -23.24 -7.06 -4.61
N ILE A 34 -22.05 -6.76 -5.10
CA ILE A 34 -21.20 -5.66 -4.65
C ILE A 34 -20.93 -4.73 -5.85
N PRO A 35 -21.71 -3.65 -6.01
CA PRO A 35 -21.56 -2.71 -7.13
C PRO A 35 -20.33 -1.82 -6.93
N ALA A 36 -19.24 -2.14 -7.61
CA ALA A 36 -17.94 -1.47 -7.49
C ALA A 36 -17.86 -0.18 -8.31
N VAL A 37 -18.50 -0.14 -9.48
CA VAL A 37 -18.62 1.03 -10.36
C VAL A 37 -20.11 1.22 -10.69
N MET A 38 -20.62 2.46 -10.65
CA MET A 38 -22.05 2.78 -10.79
C MET A 38 -22.32 3.54 -12.09
N ASP A 39 -21.81 4.77 -12.16
CA ASP A 39 -21.92 5.70 -13.28
C ASP A 39 -20.54 6.31 -13.54
N PHE A 40 -19.67 5.53 -14.16
CA PHE A 40 -18.38 6.01 -14.64
C PHE A 40 -18.45 6.25 -16.15
N SER A 41 -18.18 7.50 -16.56
CA SER A 41 -18.02 7.88 -17.96
C SER A 41 -16.68 8.58 -18.12
N CYS A 42 -15.99 8.35 -19.24
CA CYS A 42 -14.66 8.89 -19.52
C CYS A 42 -14.35 8.74 -21.01
N LYS A 43 -13.57 9.66 -21.59
CA LYS A 43 -13.08 9.55 -22.97
C LYS A 43 -11.56 9.71 -23.00
N VAL A 44 -10.90 9.05 -23.95
CA VAL A 44 -9.46 9.20 -24.22
C VAL A 44 -9.27 9.39 -25.72
N MET A 45 -8.71 10.53 -26.10
CA MET A 45 -8.50 10.93 -27.48
C MET A 45 -7.21 10.31 -28.06
N PRO A 46 -7.06 10.24 -29.40
CA PRO A 46 -5.86 9.66 -30.01
C PRO A 46 -4.57 10.41 -29.60
N GLY A 47 -3.66 9.69 -28.93
CA GLY A 47 -2.38 10.22 -28.45
C GLY A 47 -2.46 11.03 -27.14
N GLU A 48 -3.63 11.08 -26.50
CA GLU A 48 -3.84 11.75 -25.20
C GLU A 48 -3.45 10.84 -24.03
N ALA A 49 -2.92 11.44 -22.95
CA ALA A 49 -2.75 10.79 -21.66
C ALA A 49 -3.84 11.26 -20.67
N MET A 50 -4.75 10.35 -20.30
CA MET A 50 -5.81 10.57 -19.33
C MET A 50 -5.41 9.99 -17.97
N GLY A 51 -5.37 10.83 -16.93
CA GLY A 51 -5.15 10.42 -15.55
C GLY A 51 -6.44 9.96 -14.87
N LEU A 52 -6.41 8.89 -14.08
CA LEU A 52 -7.55 8.41 -13.28
C LEU A 52 -7.15 8.26 -11.80
N VAL A 53 -7.72 9.10 -10.93
CA VAL A 53 -7.24 9.30 -9.55
C VAL A 53 -8.32 9.11 -8.48
N GLY A 54 -7.92 8.85 -7.24
CA GLY A 54 -8.81 8.73 -6.09
C GLY A 54 -8.38 7.69 -5.05
N GLU A 55 -9.06 7.67 -3.91
CA GLU A 55 -8.83 6.75 -2.78
C GLU A 55 -8.98 5.25 -3.17
N SER A 56 -8.32 4.37 -2.42
CA SER A 56 -8.30 2.94 -2.64
C SER A 56 -9.69 2.34 -2.47
N GLY A 57 -10.05 1.44 -3.39
CA GLY A 57 -11.41 0.90 -3.48
C GLY A 57 -12.45 1.82 -4.12
N CYS A 58 -12.10 3.03 -4.60
CA CYS A 58 -13.07 3.89 -5.32
C CYS A 58 -13.44 3.38 -6.73
N GLY A 59 -12.73 2.37 -7.27
CA GLY A 59 -13.07 1.68 -8.52
C GLY A 59 -12.01 1.74 -9.64
N LYS A 60 -10.92 2.52 -9.50
CA LYS A 60 -9.92 2.79 -10.57
C LYS A 60 -9.50 1.53 -11.36
N SER A 61 -8.87 0.57 -10.70
CA SER A 61 -8.41 -0.70 -11.27
C SER A 61 -9.57 -1.59 -11.77
N THR A 62 -10.77 -1.45 -11.20
CA THR A 62 -11.97 -2.15 -11.71
C THR A 62 -12.40 -1.62 -13.08
N VAL A 63 -12.20 -0.33 -13.37
CA VAL A 63 -12.40 0.22 -14.73
C VAL A 63 -11.38 -0.38 -15.70
N ALA A 64 -10.09 -0.47 -15.34
CA ALA A 64 -9.07 -1.09 -16.19
C ALA A 64 -9.36 -2.58 -16.48
N LEU A 65 -9.69 -3.37 -15.46
CA LEU A 65 -10.11 -4.77 -15.61
C LEU A 65 -11.45 -4.90 -16.37
N GLY A 66 -12.31 -3.88 -16.31
CA GLY A 66 -13.52 -3.74 -17.11
C GLY A 66 -13.23 -3.57 -18.60
N ILE A 67 -12.34 -2.64 -18.96
CA ILE A 67 -11.85 -2.42 -20.34
C ILE A 67 -11.20 -3.70 -20.87
N MET A 68 -10.30 -4.30 -20.08
CA MET A 68 -9.68 -5.57 -20.45
C MET A 68 -10.68 -6.74 -20.49
N ARG A 69 -11.90 -6.61 -19.93
CA ARG A 69 -12.86 -7.70 -19.67
C ARG A 69 -12.20 -8.90 -18.98
N ASP A 70 -11.40 -8.63 -17.93
CA ASP A 70 -10.73 -9.64 -17.09
C ASP A 70 -11.06 -9.45 -15.61
N MET A 71 -12.30 -9.80 -15.23
CA MET A 71 -12.81 -9.70 -13.86
C MET A 71 -13.10 -11.08 -13.24
N GLY A 72 -12.55 -12.13 -13.85
CA GLY A 72 -12.84 -13.53 -13.57
C GLY A 72 -14.33 -13.86 -13.59
N ASN A 73 -14.70 -14.99 -12.96
CA ASN A 73 -16.09 -15.49 -12.97
C ASN A 73 -17.05 -14.71 -12.04
N ARG A 74 -16.59 -13.64 -11.37
CA ARG A 74 -17.35 -12.92 -10.32
C ARG A 74 -17.70 -11.49 -10.68
N GLY A 75 -16.84 -10.75 -11.38
CA GLY A 75 -17.17 -9.41 -11.86
C GLY A 75 -17.92 -9.45 -13.18
N ARG A 76 -18.88 -8.55 -13.36
CA ARG A 76 -19.61 -8.35 -14.63
C ARG A 76 -19.86 -6.87 -14.86
N ILE A 77 -19.81 -6.46 -16.12
CA ILE A 77 -20.49 -5.22 -16.55
C ILE A 77 -21.99 -5.51 -16.46
N VAL A 78 -22.72 -4.66 -15.72
CA VAL A 78 -24.18 -4.77 -15.52
C VAL A 78 -24.96 -3.62 -16.16
N GLY A 79 -24.26 -2.55 -16.53
CA GLY A 79 -24.81 -1.36 -17.19
C GLY A 79 -23.71 -0.58 -17.91
N GLY A 80 -24.13 0.32 -18.80
CA GLY A 80 -23.22 1.11 -19.63
C GLY A 80 -22.56 0.35 -20.78
N ARG A 81 -21.62 1.03 -21.45
CA ARG A 81 -20.86 0.53 -22.61
C ARG A 81 -19.39 0.92 -22.52
N ILE A 82 -18.53 0.14 -23.17
CA ILE A 82 -17.12 0.47 -23.40
C ILE A 82 -16.87 0.32 -24.89
N LYS A 83 -16.54 1.41 -25.58
CA LYS A 83 -16.19 1.40 -26.99
C LYS A 83 -14.68 1.59 -27.15
N PHE A 84 -14.08 0.76 -28.00
CA PHE A 84 -12.69 0.90 -28.43
C PHE A 84 -12.65 1.23 -29.92
N MET A 85 -12.03 2.35 -30.28
CA MET A 85 -12.03 2.90 -31.65
C MET A 85 -13.44 2.94 -32.27
N GLY A 86 -14.44 3.33 -31.47
CA GLY A 86 -15.84 3.40 -31.86
C GLY A 86 -16.65 2.10 -31.81
N ARG A 87 -16.03 0.92 -31.71
CA ARG A 87 -16.75 -0.37 -31.63
C ARG A 87 -16.98 -0.79 -30.18
N ASP A 88 -18.22 -1.16 -29.86
CA ASP A 88 -18.60 -1.66 -28.53
C ASP A 88 -17.92 -3.00 -28.20
N MET A 89 -17.21 -3.04 -27.08
CA MET A 89 -16.48 -4.22 -26.59
C MET A 89 -17.39 -5.25 -25.93
N GLY A 90 -18.65 -4.91 -25.62
CA GLY A 90 -19.70 -5.86 -25.23
C GLY A 90 -20.12 -6.76 -26.39
N GLU A 91 -20.14 -6.21 -27.61
CA GLU A 91 -20.55 -6.88 -28.86
C GLU A 91 -19.43 -7.68 -29.54
N MET A 92 -18.21 -7.66 -28.98
CA MET A 92 -17.06 -8.44 -29.46
C MET A 92 -17.08 -9.87 -28.90
N SER A 93 -16.73 -10.83 -29.75
CA SER A 93 -16.52 -12.24 -29.37
C SER A 93 -15.21 -12.44 -28.60
N ASP A 94 -15.11 -13.55 -27.85
CA ASP A 94 -13.88 -13.93 -27.14
C ASP A 94 -12.68 -14.15 -28.08
N ALA A 95 -12.89 -14.35 -29.38
CA ALA A 95 -11.82 -14.42 -30.38
C ALA A 95 -11.28 -13.02 -30.72
N GLU A 96 -12.17 -12.06 -30.99
CA GLU A 96 -11.81 -10.66 -31.28
C GLU A 96 -11.18 -9.97 -30.06
N LEU A 97 -11.73 -10.22 -28.86
CA LEU A 97 -11.13 -9.74 -27.61
C LEU A 97 -9.70 -10.26 -27.40
N ARG A 98 -9.39 -11.50 -27.84
CA ARG A 98 -8.02 -12.05 -27.80
C ARG A 98 -7.09 -11.48 -28.88
N ASP A 99 -7.64 -11.02 -30.00
CA ASP A 99 -6.84 -10.39 -31.06
C ASP A 99 -6.42 -8.95 -30.70
N ILE A 100 -7.29 -8.20 -30.02
CA ILE A 100 -6.99 -6.81 -29.60
C ILE A 100 -6.18 -6.71 -28.30
N ARG A 101 -6.35 -7.61 -27.34
CA ARG A 101 -5.53 -7.66 -26.11
C ARG A 101 -4.08 -8.01 -26.46
N GLY A 102 -3.10 -7.28 -25.93
CA GLY A 102 -1.67 -7.46 -26.23
C GLY A 102 -1.19 -6.85 -27.56
N ASN A 103 -2.11 -6.52 -28.46
CA ASN A 103 -1.84 -6.00 -29.80
C ASN A 103 -2.26 -4.52 -29.96
N LYS A 104 -3.49 -4.20 -29.53
CA LYS A 104 -4.13 -2.88 -29.69
C LYS A 104 -4.46 -2.22 -28.35
N ILE A 105 -4.79 -3.04 -27.35
CA ILE A 105 -4.89 -2.64 -25.94
C ILE A 105 -3.88 -3.47 -25.15
N ALA A 106 -2.94 -2.81 -24.46
CA ALA A 106 -2.04 -3.45 -23.51
C ALA A 106 -2.30 -2.91 -22.10
N MET A 107 -1.98 -3.72 -21.08
CA MET A 107 -2.10 -3.33 -19.67
C MET A 107 -0.81 -3.65 -18.92
N ILE A 108 -0.40 -2.70 -18.08
CA ILE A 108 0.68 -2.83 -17.10
C ILE A 108 0.01 -2.80 -15.73
N TYR A 109 0.16 -3.90 -14.99
CA TYR A 109 -0.42 -4.07 -13.66
C TYR A 109 0.49 -3.51 -12.56
N GLN A 110 -0.11 -3.23 -11.39
CA GLN A 110 0.54 -2.67 -10.20
C GLN A 110 1.75 -3.48 -9.68
N GLU A 111 1.77 -4.80 -9.89
CA GLU A 111 2.89 -5.67 -9.49
C GLU A 111 3.59 -6.27 -10.73
N PRO A 112 4.85 -5.89 -11.05
CA PRO A 112 5.60 -6.47 -12.17
C PRO A 112 5.78 -7.99 -12.05
N MET A 113 6.07 -8.48 -10.85
CA MET A 113 6.32 -9.91 -10.63
C MET A 113 5.05 -10.76 -10.78
N ALA A 114 3.85 -10.19 -10.59
CA ALA A 114 2.59 -10.85 -10.88
C ALA A 114 2.28 -10.90 -12.40
N SER A 115 2.88 -9.98 -13.17
CA SER A 115 2.73 -9.89 -14.63
C SER A 115 3.69 -10.80 -15.41
N LEU A 116 4.74 -11.31 -14.77
CA LEU A 116 5.78 -12.15 -15.38
C LEU A 116 5.70 -13.59 -14.86
N ASN A 117 5.87 -14.58 -15.73
CA ASN A 117 5.99 -15.98 -15.32
C ASN A 117 7.39 -16.22 -14.70
N PRO A 118 7.51 -16.52 -13.39
CA PRO A 118 8.80 -16.61 -12.71
C PRO A 118 9.62 -17.84 -13.10
N ALA A 119 8.99 -18.85 -13.74
CA ALA A 119 9.63 -20.07 -14.22
C ALA A 119 10.05 -20.00 -15.71
N MET A 120 9.76 -18.90 -16.41
CA MET A 120 10.15 -18.69 -17.81
C MET A 120 11.22 -17.59 -17.92
N LYS A 121 12.17 -17.77 -18.84
CA LYS A 121 13.14 -16.71 -19.18
C LYS A 121 12.45 -15.51 -19.80
N VAL A 122 12.92 -14.31 -19.48
CA VAL A 122 12.38 -13.02 -19.94
C VAL A 122 12.29 -12.95 -21.47
N GLY A 123 13.36 -13.34 -22.18
CA GLY A 123 13.37 -13.27 -23.63
C GLY A 123 12.34 -14.18 -24.30
N ARG A 124 11.97 -15.30 -23.68
CA ARG A 124 10.90 -16.18 -24.18
C ARG A 124 9.53 -15.51 -24.06
N GLN A 125 9.26 -14.86 -22.92
CA GLN A 125 7.98 -14.17 -22.67
C GLN A 125 7.81 -12.99 -23.64
N LEU A 126 8.87 -12.19 -23.84
CA LEU A 126 8.88 -11.09 -24.80
C LEU A 126 8.64 -11.57 -26.24
N MET A 127 9.26 -12.69 -26.65
CA MET A 127 9.07 -13.24 -28.00
C MET A 127 7.65 -13.73 -28.28
N GLU A 128 6.87 -14.12 -27.27
CA GLU A 128 5.52 -14.67 -27.47
C GLU A 128 4.55 -13.59 -28.02
N VAL A 129 4.74 -12.30 -27.69
CA VAL A 129 3.90 -11.19 -28.19
C VAL A 129 3.91 -11.06 -29.73
N PRO A 130 5.05 -10.79 -30.41
CA PRO A 130 5.08 -10.68 -31.88
C PRO A 130 4.87 -12.02 -32.60
N ILE A 131 5.13 -13.17 -31.95
CA ILE A 131 4.82 -14.50 -32.53
C ILE A 131 3.31 -14.73 -32.58
N LEU A 132 2.57 -14.37 -31.52
CA LEU A 132 1.12 -14.61 -31.43
C LEU A 132 0.31 -13.57 -32.22
N HIS A 133 0.60 -12.28 -32.04
CA HIS A 133 -0.22 -11.21 -32.62
C HIS A 133 0.21 -10.79 -34.03
N GLU A 134 1.50 -10.89 -34.36
CA GLU A 134 2.05 -10.47 -35.67
C GLU A 134 2.55 -11.63 -36.54
N LYS A 135 2.49 -12.88 -36.04
CA LYS A 135 2.96 -14.11 -36.72
C LYS A 135 4.44 -14.03 -37.14
N ALA A 136 5.24 -13.26 -36.40
CA ALA A 136 6.66 -13.07 -36.67
C ALA A 136 7.46 -14.38 -36.54
N SER A 137 8.56 -14.51 -37.28
CA SER A 137 9.46 -15.65 -37.09
C SER A 137 10.15 -15.57 -35.72
N LYS A 138 10.65 -16.71 -35.22
CA LYS A 138 11.44 -16.73 -33.97
C LYS A 138 12.68 -15.85 -34.02
N ALA A 139 13.29 -15.66 -35.20
CA ALA A 139 14.45 -14.78 -35.36
C ALA A 139 14.04 -13.30 -35.28
N ASP A 140 12.98 -12.91 -35.96
CA ASP A 140 12.45 -11.54 -35.93
C ASP A 140 11.93 -11.17 -34.54
N ALA A 141 11.23 -12.09 -33.87
CA ALA A 141 10.75 -11.93 -32.52
C ALA A 141 11.89 -11.75 -31.51
N TYR A 142 12.97 -12.54 -31.62
CA TYR A 142 14.15 -12.39 -30.76
C TYR A 142 14.82 -11.03 -30.98
N LYS A 143 15.01 -10.63 -32.25
CA LYS A 143 15.60 -9.34 -32.61
C LYS A 143 14.78 -8.17 -32.06
N ARG A 144 13.46 -8.16 -32.28
CA ARG A 144 12.54 -7.12 -31.77
C ARG A 144 12.51 -7.05 -30.24
N ALA A 145 12.54 -8.20 -29.56
CA ALA A 145 12.60 -8.25 -28.10
C ALA A 145 13.90 -7.61 -27.57
N LEU A 146 15.05 -7.90 -28.20
CA LEU A 146 16.34 -7.31 -27.87
C LEU A 146 16.37 -5.80 -28.17
N GLU A 147 15.88 -5.37 -29.33
CA GLU A 147 15.72 -3.95 -29.70
C GLU A 147 14.81 -3.20 -28.71
N MET A 148 13.74 -3.82 -28.22
CA MET A 148 12.84 -3.22 -27.23
C MET A 148 13.47 -3.17 -25.83
N LEU A 149 14.22 -4.21 -25.41
CA LEU A 149 14.99 -4.20 -24.16
C LEU A 149 16.03 -3.05 -24.15
N ALA A 150 16.71 -2.81 -25.26
CA ALA A 150 17.58 -1.65 -25.44
C ALA A 150 16.78 -0.33 -25.39
N ALA A 151 15.59 -0.27 -26.01
CA ALA A 151 14.74 0.91 -26.00
C ALA A 151 14.21 1.29 -24.60
N VAL A 152 13.95 0.31 -23.72
CA VAL A 152 13.62 0.55 -22.29
C VAL A 152 14.84 0.83 -21.40
N ARG A 153 16.00 1.09 -22.03
CA ARG A 153 17.29 1.41 -21.41
C ARG A 153 17.70 0.36 -20.35
N LEU A 154 17.46 -0.93 -20.61
CA LEU A 154 17.97 -2.01 -19.76
C LEU A 154 19.44 -2.31 -20.10
N PRO A 155 20.32 -2.48 -19.09
CA PRO A 155 21.71 -2.85 -19.33
C PRO A 155 21.82 -4.31 -19.76
N ASP A 156 22.75 -4.61 -20.67
CA ASP A 156 23.04 -5.97 -21.17
C ASP A 156 21.77 -6.73 -21.64
N PRO A 157 21.08 -6.24 -22.70
CA PRO A 157 19.86 -6.85 -23.22
C PRO A 157 19.99 -8.36 -23.51
N GLU A 158 21.15 -8.80 -24.00
CA GLU A 158 21.50 -10.19 -24.27
C GLU A 158 21.42 -11.05 -23.01
N ARG A 159 22.01 -10.60 -21.89
CA ARG A 159 21.85 -11.25 -20.58
C ARG A 159 20.42 -11.17 -20.07
N MET A 160 19.73 -10.04 -20.27
CA MET A 160 18.32 -9.89 -19.85
C MET A 160 17.42 -10.91 -20.56
N MET A 161 17.56 -11.11 -21.87
CA MET A 161 16.88 -12.18 -22.63
C MET A 161 17.10 -13.56 -22.01
N GLY A 162 18.32 -13.83 -21.52
CA GLY A 162 18.71 -15.09 -20.90
C GLY A 162 18.30 -15.29 -19.43
N SER A 163 17.82 -14.25 -18.75
CA SER A 163 17.55 -14.23 -17.30
C SER A 163 16.11 -14.60 -16.94
N TYR A 164 15.87 -14.99 -15.69
CA TYR A 164 14.53 -15.20 -15.11
C TYR A 164 14.07 -13.95 -14.31
N PRO A 165 12.76 -13.68 -14.16
CA PRO A 165 12.27 -12.50 -13.44
C PRO A 165 12.81 -12.35 -12.01
N HIS A 166 12.94 -13.47 -11.28
CA HIS A 166 13.47 -13.49 -9.91
C HIS A 166 14.98 -13.17 -9.81
N GLN A 167 15.68 -12.97 -10.93
CA GLN A 167 17.08 -12.54 -11.00
C GLN A 167 17.24 -11.05 -11.31
N LEU A 168 16.13 -10.33 -11.51
CA LEU A 168 16.07 -8.91 -11.86
C LEU A 168 15.60 -8.06 -10.66
N SER A 169 16.02 -6.80 -10.61
CA SER A 169 15.46 -5.81 -9.67
C SER A 169 14.01 -5.45 -10.04
N GLY A 170 13.23 -4.89 -9.09
CA GLY A 170 11.85 -4.46 -9.37
C GLY A 170 11.73 -3.48 -10.53
N GLY A 171 12.65 -2.50 -10.61
CA GLY A 171 12.72 -1.57 -11.74
C GLY A 171 13.11 -2.22 -13.06
N GLN A 172 13.97 -3.24 -13.04
CA GLN A 172 14.30 -4.03 -14.24
C GLN A 172 13.11 -4.88 -14.68
N GLN A 173 12.39 -5.54 -13.75
CA GLN A 173 11.16 -6.27 -14.06
C GLN A 173 10.09 -5.34 -14.66
N GLN A 174 9.90 -4.14 -14.09
CA GLN A 174 8.93 -3.17 -14.62
C GLN A 174 9.29 -2.69 -16.03
N ARG A 175 10.57 -2.45 -16.32
CA ARG A 175 11.05 -2.17 -17.68
C ARG A 175 10.82 -3.34 -18.65
N VAL A 176 10.95 -4.58 -18.19
CA VAL A 176 10.58 -5.77 -18.99
C VAL A 176 9.07 -5.83 -19.27
N VAL A 177 8.21 -5.49 -18.29
CA VAL A 177 6.75 -5.44 -18.49
C VAL A 177 6.36 -4.30 -19.44
N ILE A 178 7.00 -3.13 -19.33
CA ILE A 178 6.84 -2.00 -20.28
C ILE A 178 7.27 -2.41 -21.70
N ALA A 179 8.41 -3.08 -21.85
CA ALA A 179 8.86 -3.62 -23.13
C ALA A 179 7.85 -4.62 -23.72
N MET A 180 7.33 -5.53 -22.89
CA MET A 180 6.32 -6.52 -23.28
C MET A 180 5.03 -5.87 -23.78
N ALA A 181 4.53 -4.85 -23.06
CA ALA A 181 3.31 -4.12 -23.41
C ALA A 181 3.44 -3.29 -24.70
N LEU A 182 4.64 -2.81 -25.03
CA LEU A 182 4.88 -1.92 -26.17
C LEU A 182 5.38 -2.63 -27.45
N LEU A 183 5.70 -3.93 -27.38
CA LEU A 183 6.29 -4.69 -28.51
C LEU A 183 5.46 -4.62 -29.81
N SER A 184 4.14 -4.76 -29.72
CA SER A 184 3.21 -4.64 -30.87
C SER A 184 2.58 -3.25 -31.03
N LYS A 185 3.09 -2.23 -30.32
CA LYS A 185 2.73 -0.80 -30.44
C LYS A 185 1.21 -0.56 -30.32
N PRO A 186 0.63 -0.76 -29.12
CA PRO A 186 -0.80 -0.63 -28.90
C PRO A 186 -1.30 0.80 -29.15
N ALA A 187 -2.57 0.94 -29.52
CA ALA A 187 -3.22 2.25 -29.64
C ALA A 187 -3.64 2.82 -28.28
N LEU A 188 -3.86 1.93 -27.30
CA LEU A 188 -4.20 2.22 -25.92
C LEU A 188 -3.32 1.43 -24.95
N LEU A 189 -2.67 2.13 -24.02
CA LEU A 189 -1.92 1.55 -22.92
C LEU A 189 -2.61 1.89 -21.58
N LEU A 190 -3.03 0.85 -20.85
CA LEU A 190 -3.57 0.96 -19.50
C LEU A 190 -2.42 0.79 -18.51
N LEU A 191 -2.26 1.74 -17.59
CA LEU A 191 -1.20 1.73 -16.57
C LEU A 191 -1.85 1.79 -15.18
N ASP A 192 -1.92 0.66 -14.49
CA ASP A 192 -2.53 0.55 -13.16
C ASP A 192 -1.45 0.66 -12.08
N GLU A 193 -1.21 1.88 -11.58
CA GLU A 193 -0.15 2.23 -10.62
C GLU A 193 1.26 1.72 -11.03
N PRO A 194 1.78 2.13 -12.20
CA PRO A 194 2.95 1.52 -12.85
C PRO A 194 4.31 1.80 -12.19
N THR A 195 4.34 2.47 -11.04
CA THR A 195 5.56 2.86 -10.32
C THR A 195 5.53 2.50 -8.82
N THR A 196 4.42 1.95 -8.34
CA THR A 196 4.27 1.55 -6.93
C THR A 196 5.38 0.58 -6.49
N ALA A 197 5.92 0.83 -5.29
CA ALA A 197 7.05 0.10 -4.69
C ALA A 197 8.39 0.17 -5.45
N LEU A 198 8.62 1.22 -6.25
CA LEU A 198 9.93 1.56 -6.81
C LEU A 198 10.54 2.79 -6.12
N ASP A 199 11.87 2.94 -6.21
CA ASP A 199 12.57 4.14 -5.74
C ASP A 199 12.25 5.35 -6.62
N VAL A 200 12.15 6.55 -6.04
CA VAL A 200 11.76 7.79 -6.74
C VAL A 200 12.60 8.08 -8.00
N THR A 201 13.90 7.78 -7.98
CA THR A 201 14.81 7.92 -9.15
C THR A 201 14.53 6.90 -10.26
N VAL A 202 14.09 5.69 -9.89
CA VAL A 202 13.72 4.60 -10.80
C VAL A 202 12.31 4.82 -11.36
N GLU A 203 11.40 5.32 -10.51
CA GLU A 203 10.06 5.79 -10.85
C GLU A 203 10.13 6.91 -11.90
N ALA A 204 10.85 8.01 -11.63
CA ALA A 204 11.00 9.12 -12.59
C ALA A 204 11.54 8.62 -13.95
N GLY A 205 12.63 7.83 -13.95
CA GLY A 205 13.21 7.28 -15.17
C GLY A 205 12.35 6.22 -15.89
N ILE A 206 11.31 5.69 -15.24
CA ILE A 206 10.26 4.84 -15.87
C ILE A 206 9.13 5.70 -16.42
N VAL A 207 8.77 6.78 -15.72
CA VAL A 207 7.74 7.74 -16.13
C VAL A 207 8.16 8.47 -17.41
N ASP A 208 9.41 8.96 -17.46
CA ASP A 208 10.03 9.48 -18.69
C ASP A 208 9.93 8.49 -19.84
N LEU A 209 10.30 7.23 -19.56
CA LEU A 209 10.36 6.18 -20.57
C LEU A 209 8.98 5.88 -21.16
N VAL A 210 7.94 5.78 -20.33
CA VAL A 210 6.56 5.59 -20.78
C VAL A 210 6.09 6.81 -21.60
N LYS A 211 6.43 8.03 -21.17
CA LYS A 211 6.08 9.30 -21.85
C LYS A 211 6.79 9.46 -23.20
N ASP A 212 8.08 9.12 -23.28
CA ASP A 212 8.89 9.10 -24.50
C ASP A 212 8.36 8.06 -25.50
N LEU A 213 8.13 6.83 -25.03
CA LEU A 213 7.66 5.74 -25.91
C LEU A 213 6.21 5.92 -26.35
N GLY A 214 5.32 6.44 -25.49
CA GLY A 214 3.95 6.79 -25.85
C GLY A 214 3.92 7.79 -27.00
N LYS A 215 4.67 8.90 -26.88
CA LYS A 215 4.86 9.89 -27.95
C LYS A 215 5.48 9.30 -29.22
N LYS A 216 6.50 8.44 -29.07
CA LYS A 216 7.21 7.80 -30.20
C LYS A 216 6.34 6.84 -31.01
N PHE A 217 5.37 6.18 -30.38
CA PHE A 217 4.49 5.20 -31.03
C PHE A 217 3.07 5.73 -31.31
N GLY A 218 2.69 6.91 -30.81
CA GLY A 218 1.33 7.45 -30.92
C GLY A 218 0.32 6.73 -30.03
N THR A 219 0.80 6.09 -28.95
CA THR A 219 -0.02 5.31 -28.02
C THR A 219 -0.73 6.24 -27.04
N SER A 220 -2.06 6.15 -27.00
CA SER A 220 -2.90 6.87 -26.02
C SER A 220 -2.84 6.15 -24.67
N MET A 221 -2.98 6.86 -23.56
CA MET A 221 -2.73 6.32 -22.22
C MET A 221 -3.90 6.55 -21.26
N LEU A 222 -4.22 5.52 -20.47
CA LEU A 222 -5.02 5.67 -19.23
C LEU A 222 -4.10 5.39 -18.05
N PHE A 223 -3.70 6.45 -17.34
CA PHE A 223 -2.73 6.40 -16.24
C PHE A 223 -3.46 6.46 -14.88
N ILE A 224 -3.57 5.31 -14.21
CA ILE A 224 -4.15 5.23 -12.87
C ILE A 224 -3.05 5.45 -11.84
N SER A 225 -3.24 6.39 -10.93
CA SER A 225 -2.34 6.62 -9.80
C SER A 225 -3.04 7.23 -8.59
N HIS A 226 -2.45 7.08 -7.41
CA HIS A 226 -2.77 7.85 -6.21
C HIS A 226 -1.83 9.07 -6.04
N ASN A 227 -0.71 9.13 -6.76
CA ASN A 227 0.24 10.24 -6.72
C ASN A 227 -0.13 11.34 -7.74
N LEU A 228 -0.68 12.45 -7.26
CA LEU A 228 -1.10 13.56 -8.12
C LEU A 228 0.07 14.32 -8.77
N GLY A 229 1.28 14.26 -8.21
CA GLY A 229 2.47 14.87 -8.83
C GLY A 229 2.84 14.17 -10.14
N LEU A 230 2.77 12.84 -10.17
CA LEU A 230 2.97 12.07 -11.41
C LEU A 230 1.90 12.40 -12.45
N ILE A 231 0.64 12.55 -12.04
CA ILE A 231 -0.46 12.89 -12.95
C ILE A 231 -0.23 14.28 -13.57
N LEU A 232 0.24 15.25 -12.78
CA LEU A 232 0.65 16.58 -13.26
C LEU A 232 1.81 16.50 -14.26
N GLU A 233 2.80 15.65 -14.00
CA GLU A 233 3.96 15.48 -14.86
C GLU A 233 3.69 14.63 -16.11
N THR A 234 2.60 13.87 -16.19
CA THR A 234 2.38 12.87 -17.27
C THR A 234 1.14 13.06 -18.13
N CYS A 235 0.06 13.60 -17.60
CA CYS A 235 -1.26 13.56 -18.23
C CYS A 235 -1.69 14.91 -18.82
N ASP A 236 -2.52 14.87 -19.86
CA ASP A 236 -3.14 16.05 -20.48
C ASP A 236 -4.50 16.36 -19.81
N ARG A 237 -5.27 15.30 -19.52
CA ARG A 237 -6.56 15.34 -18.79
C ARG A 237 -6.54 14.49 -17.52
N ILE A 238 -7.46 14.76 -16.61
CA ILE A 238 -7.65 14.03 -15.37
C ILE A 238 -9.14 13.79 -15.10
N THR A 239 -9.46 12.56 -14.67
CA THR A 239 -10.75 12.15 -14.10
C THR A 239 -10.54 11.77 -12.63
N VAL A 240 -11.21 12.49 -11.74
CA VAL A 240 -11.24 12.24 -10.29
C VAL A 240 -12.40 11.29 -9.98
N MET A 241 -12.11 10.17 -9.33
CA MET A 241 -13.07 9.10 -9.06
C MET A 241 -13.33 8.91 -7.55
N TYR A 242 -14.60 8.73 -7.19
CA TYR A 242 -15.05 8.48 -5.83
C TYR A 242 -16.18 7.45 -5.79
N SER A 243 -16.07 6.44 -4.92
CA SER A 243 -17.11 5.42 -4.65
C SER A 243 -17.81 4.82 -5.88
N GLY A 244 -17.11 4.63 -7.01
CA GLY A 244 -17.65 4.05 -8.23
C GLY A 244 -18.13 5.05 -9.30
N GLU A 245 -17.91 6.35 -9.12
CA GLU A 245 -18.35 7.42 -10.02
C GLU A 245 -17.20 8.39 -10.33
N ALA A 246 -17.24 9.02 -11.52
CA ALA A 246 -16.46 10.22 -11.79
C ALA A 246 -17.10 11.43 -11.07
N VAL A 247 -16.31 12.25 -10.37
CA VAL A 247 -16.79 13.42 -9.61
C VAL A 247 -16.19 14.75 -10.05
N GLU A 248 -15.06 14.74 -10.75
CA GLU A 248 -14.49 15.90 -11.42
C GLU A 248 -13.70 15.44 -12.65
N GLU A 249 -13.79 16.15 -13.77
CA GLU A 249 -13.03 15.85 -15.00
C GLU A 249 -12.55 17.15 -15.64
N GLY A 250 -11.35 17.20 -16.20
CA GLY A 250 -10.89 18.37 -16.95
C GLY A 250 -9.48 18.21 -17.53
N LYS A 251 -8.91 19.30 -18.07
CA LYS A 251 -7.47 19.35 -18.31
C LYS A 251 -6.74 19.34 -16.96
N VAL A 252 -5.55 18.75 -16.91
CA VAL A 252 -4.78 18.64 -15.67
C VAL A 252 -4.56 20.01 -15.02
N GLY A 253 -4.06 21.01 -15.75
CA GLY A 253 -3.87 22.37 -15.20
C GLY A 253 -5.16 23.00 -14.69
N ASP A 254 -6.24 22.97 -15.49
CA ASP A 254 -7.54 23.56 -15.13
C ASP A 254 -8.08 22.98 -13.79
N VAL A 255 -7.98 21.65 -13.59
CA VAL A 255 -8.44 20.97 -12.36
C VAL A 255 -7.52 21.24 -11.17
N PHE A 256 -6.20 21.31 -11.36
CA PHE A 256 -5.24 21.59 -10.29
C PHE A 256 -5.36 23.04 -9.80
N ASP A 257 -5.46 24.01 -10.72
CA ASP A 257 -5.55 25.44 -10.38
C ASP A 257 -6.95 25.84 -9.88
N ARG A 258 -8.01 25.15 -10.35
CA ARG A 258 -9.41 25.59 -10.16
C ARG A 258 -10.34 24.49 -9.65
N MET A 259 -9.88 23.58 -8.79
CA MET A 259 -10.68 22.51 -8.16
C MET A 259 -12.14 22.93 -7.85
N ARG A 260 -13.13 22.16 -8.33
CA ARG A 260 -14.59 22.41 -8.18
C ARG A 260 -15.37 21.26 -7.56
N HIS A 261 -14.73 20.21 -7.05
CA HIS A 261 -15.40 19.20 -6.23
C HIS A 261 -14.75 19.09 -4.83
N PRO A 262 -15.53 19.08 -3.71
CA PRO A 262 -14.97 19.10 -2.35
C PRO A 262 -14.05 17.91 -2.00
N TYR A 263 -14.26 16.75 -2.63
CA TYR A 263 -13.36 15.60 -2.50
C TYR A 263 -12.01 15.84 -3.19
N THR A 264 -11.99 16.44 -4.38
CA THR A 264 -10.75 16.81 -5.10
C THR A 264 -9.92 17.75 -4.24
N GLN A 265 -10.54 18.83 -3.74
CA GLN A 265 -9.89 19.76 -2.81
C GLN A 265 -9.39 19.06 -1.54
N GLY A 266 -10.12 18.06 -1.03
CA GLY A 266 -9.70 17.21 0.09
C GLY A 266 -8.48 16.34 -0.21
N LEU A 267 -8.36 15.78 -1.42
CA LEU A 267 -7.18 15.02 -1.86
C LEU A 267 -5.95 15.93 -1.90
N PHE A 268 -6.05 17.10 -2.53
CA PHE A 268 -4.96 18.07 -2.60
C PHE A 268 -4.56 18.64 -1.23
N ARG A 269 -5.54 18.94 -0.36
CA ARG A 269 -5.28 19.36 1.04
C ARG A 269 -4.67 18.26 1.92
N SER A 270 -4.60 17.03 1.42
CA SER A 270 -3.88 15.91 2.05
C SER A 270 -2.43 15.73 1.55
N ILE A 271 -1.98 16.51 0.55
CA ILE A 271 -0.62 16.41 -0.02
C ILE A 271 0.30 17.50 0.57
N PRO A 272 1.55 17.17 0.95
CA PRO A 272 2.55 18.17 1.34
C PRO A 272 3.04 18.97 0.13
N LEU A 273 2.59 20.22 0.00
CA LEU A 273 3.04 21.16 -1.02
C LEU A 273 4.41 21.80 -0.66
N PRO A 274 5.26 22.14 -1.65
CA PRO A 274 6.52 22.84 -1.39
C PRO A 274 6.32 24.16 -0.62
N GLY A 275 7.11 24.35 0.45
CA GLY A 275 6.99 25.52 1.32
C GLY A 275 5.90 25.44 2.38
N ALA A 276 5.19 24.31 2.52
CA ALA A 276 4.42 23.97 3.70
C ALA A 276 5.27 23.12 4.68
N ASP A 277 5.15 23.38 5.98
CA ASP A 277 5.76 22.57 7.05
C ASP A 277 4.71 22.16 8.09
N LYS A 278 5.05 21.14 8.89
CA LYS A 278 4.24 20.55 9.98
C LYS A 278 3.67 21.51 11.03
N ASN A 279 4.10 22.76 11.08
CA ASN A 279 3.65 23.79 12.02
C ASN A 279 2.88 24.92 11.32
N SER A 280 3.31 25.36 10.14
CA SER A 280 2.66 26.48 9.41
C SER A 280 1.35 26.08 8.71
N ARG A 281 1.28 24.86 8.14
CA ARG A 281 0.16 24.36 7.32
C ARG A 281 -0.04 22.85 7.53
N PRO A 282 -0.75 22.40 8.58
CA PRO A 282 -0.97 20.98 8.82
C PRO A 282 -1.82 20.32 7.72
N LEU A 283 -1.53 19.05 7.39
CA LEU A 283 -2.26 18.29 6.37
C LEU A 283 -3.71 18.00 6.81
N ILE A 284 -4.66 18.21 5.90
CA ILE A 284 -6.10 18.09 6.17
C ILE A 284 -6.63 16.82 5.52
N ALA A 285 -6.51 15.70 6.23
CA ALA A 285 -7.09 14.42 5.82
C ALA A 285 -8.62 14.50 5.65
N ILE A 286 -9.15 13.77 4.66
CA ILE A 286 -10.59 13.73 4.38
C ILE A 286 -11.32 12.98 5.51
N PRO A 287 -12.35 13.55 6.16
CA PRO A 287 -12.96 12.97 7.35
C PRO A 287 -13.68 11.64 7.06
N GLY A 288 -13.85 10.80 8.09
CA GLY A 288 -14.58 9.54 8.01
C GLY A 288 -13.79 8.39 7.36
N GLN A 289 -14.51 7.51 6.67
CA GLN A 289 -13.97 6.44 5.80
C GLN A 289 -14.82 6.38 4.53
N LEU A 290 -14.28 5.84 3.44
CA LEU A 290 -15.06 5.54 2.23
C LEU A 290 -16.22 4.57 2.58
N PRO A 291 -17.50 4.93 2.35
CA PRO A 291 -18.63 4.04 2.64
C PRO A 291 -18.53 2.73 1.84
N LEU A 292 -19.03 1.63 2.41
CA LEU A 292 -19.14 0.38 1.64
C LEU A 292 -20.16 0.55 0.49
N PRO A 293 -20.07 -0.24 -0.60
CA PRO A 293 -20.98 -0.11 -1.75
C PRO A 293 -22.49 -0.22 -1.45
N HIS A 294 -22.86 -0.82 -0.31
CA HIS A 294 -24.23 -0.96 0.19
C HIS A 294 -24.59 0.05 1.31
N GLU A 295 -23.65 0.90 1.72
CA GLU A 295 -23.79 1.99 2.69
C GLU A 295 -23.79 3.37 1.99
N ARG A 296 -23.89 3.41 0.65
CA ARG A 296 -23.92 4.65 -0.13
C ARG A 296 -25.12 5.53 0.27
N PRO A 297 -24.95 6.85 0.43
CA PRO A 297 -26.03 7.77 0.75
C PRO A 297 -26.96 7.98 -0.46
N ARG A 298 -28.05 8.74 -0.27
CA ARG A 298 -28.82 9.29 -1.38
C ARG A 298 -28.18 10.58 -1.90
N GLY A 299 -28.28 10.81 -3.21
CA GLY A 299 -27.68 11.97 -3.88
C GLY A 299 -26.16 11.93 -3.91
N CYS A 300 -25.50 12.93 -3.33
CA CYS A 300 -24.04 13.02 -3.35
C CYS A 300 -23.38 11.88 -2.55
N ASN A 301 -22.72 10.95 -3.24
CA ASN A 301 -21.94 9.88 -2.60
C ASN A 301 -20.88 10.39 -1.62
N PHE A 302 -20.32 11.59 -1.85
CA PHE A 302 -19.35 12.23 -0.95
C PHE A 302 -20.00 12.97 0.24
N GLY A 303 -21.32 13.17 0.24
CA GLY A 303 -22.06 13.97 1.22
C GLY A 303 -21.69 13.71 2.69
N PRO A 304 -21.67 12.44 3.18
CA PRO A 304 -21.29 12.10 4.56
C PRO A 304 -19.85 12.48 4.99
N ARG A 305 -19.00 12.91 4.06
CA ARG A 305 -17.61 13.36 4.29
C ARG A 305 -17.37 14.81 3.84
N CYS A 306 -18.40 15.46 3.29
CA CYS A 306 -18.30 16.78 2.68
C CYS A 306 -18.48 17.89 3.72
N GLN A 307 -17.45 18.71 3.92
CA GLN A 307 -17.47 19.87 4.82
C GLN A 307 -18.43 20.99 4.36
N HIS A 308 -18.92 20.92 3.12
CA HIS A 308 -19.84 21.88 2.51
C HIS A 308 -21.24 21.27 2.23
N PHE A 309 -21.56 20.12 2.83
CA PHE A 309 -22.85 19.44 2.69
C PHE A 309 -24.03 20.32 3.13
N VAL A 310 -25.16 20.22 2.43
CA VAL A 310 -26.43 20.85 2.76
C VAL A 310 -27.55 19.83 2.59
N GLU A 311 -28.22 19.49 3.69
CA GLU A 311 -29.40 18.62 3.73
C GLU A 311 -30.56 19.23 2.93
N GLY A 312 -31.28 18.40 2.18
CA GLY A 312 -32.35 18.85 1.27
C GLY A 312 -31.85 19.43 -0.06
N LEU A 313 -30.53 19.52 -0.28
CA LEU A 313 -29.92 19.99 -1.54
C LEU A 313 -28.91 18.97 -2.10
N CYS A 314 -27.95 18.53 -1.27
CA CYS A 314 -26.89 17.63 -1.69
C CYS A 314 -27.31 16.15 -1.75
N ASP A 315 -28.42 15.80 -1.12
CA ASP A 315 -28.99 14.45 -0.99
C ASP A 315 -30.36 14.28 -1.69
N ALA A 316 -30.94 15.37 -2.19
CA ALA A 316 -32.30 15.41 -2.75
C ALA A 316 -32.49 14.58 -4.03
N ARG A 317 -31.43 14.42 -4.84
CA ARG A 317 -31.42 13.60 -6.07
C ARG A 317 -29.99 13.21 -6.44
N GLU A 318 -29.85 12.22 -7.31
CA GLU A 318 -28.59 11.93 -8.00
C GLU A 318 -28.06 13.18 -8.73
N ILE A 319 -26.75 13.40 -8.63
CA ILE A 319 -26.08 14.58 -9.17
C ILE A 319 -25.36 14.19 -10.46
N PRO A 320 -25.67 14.81 -11.61
CA PRO A 320 -24.91 14.62 -12.84
C PRO A 320 -23.62 15.45 -12.84
N MET A 321 -22.72 15.17 -13.77
CA MET A 321 -21.60 16.07 -14.08
C MET A 321 -22.14 17.37 -14.69
N TYR A 322 -21.75 18.52 -14.14
CA TYR A 322 -22.08 19.85 -14.64
C TYR A 322 -20.81 20.56 -15.14
N PRO A 323 -20.85 21.31 -16.25
CA PRO A 323 -19.71 22.12 -16.68
C PRO A 323 -19.47 23.29 -15.72
N VAL A 324 -18.21 23.55 -15.42
CA VAL A 324 -17.77 24.69 -14.62
C VAL A 324 -17.94 25.98 -15.44
N LYS A 325 -18.40 27.06 -14.80
CA LYS A 325 -18.55 28.37 -15.44
C LYS A 325 -17.21 28.80 -16.07
N GLU A 326 -17.30 29.35 -17.28
CA GLU A 326 -16.16 29.79 -18.11
C GLU A 326 -15.21 28.66 -18.59
N HIS A 327 -15.37 27.42 -18.11
CA HIS A 327 -14.50 26.27 -18.41
C HIS A 327 -15.33 25.05 -18.86
N PRO A 328 -15.86 25.03 -20.10
CA PRO A 328 -16.77 23.96 -20.56
C PRO A 328 -16.09 22.58 -20.67
N ASP A 329 -14.75 22.53 -20.80
CA ASP A 329 -13.97 21.28 -20.79
C ASP A 329 -13.77 20.67 -19.39
N HIS A 330 -14.19 21.40 -18.34
CA HIS A 330 -14.03 21.08 -16.91
C HIS A 330 -15.42 20.81 -16.32
N LEU A 331 -15.63 19.61 -15.79
CA LEU A 331 -16.90 19.11 -15.29
C LEU A 331 -16.79 18.77 -13.79
N SER A 332 -17.82 19.04 -12.99
CA SER A 332 -17.90 18.70 -11.56
C SER A 332 -19.26 18.08 -11.19
N ARG A 333 -19.26 17.05 -10.33
CA ARG A 333 -20.47 16.43 -9.75
C ARG A 333 -20.90 17.08 -8.43
N CYS A 334 -20.72 18.40 -8.31
CA CYS A 334 -21.16 19.17 -7.13
C CYS A 334 -22.27 20.15 -7.50
N VAL A 335 -23.42 20.12 -6.80
CA VAL A 335 -24.49 21.14 -6.97
C VAL A 335 -24.16 22.50 -6.35
N ARG A 336 -22.99 22.65 -5.70
CA ARG A 336 -22.60 23.84 -4.92
C ARG A 336 -21.28 24.48 -5.35
N PHE A 337 -20.68 24.11 -6.49
CA PHE A 337 -19.30 24.54 -6.77
C PHE A 337 -19.12 26.05 -6.96
N ASP A 338 -20.19 26.77 -7.29
CA ASP A 338 -20.23 28.24 -7.37
C ASP A 338 -20.43 28.90 -5.98
N ASP A 339 -21.00 28.18 -5.00
CA ASP A 339 -21.30 28.70 -3.65
C ASP A 339 -20.15 28.51 -2.65
N VAL A 340 -19.15 27.70 -3.00
CA VAL A 340 -18.08 27.28 -2.10
C VAL A 340 -16.91 28.26 -2.20
N ASP A 341 -16.52 28.84 -1.07
CA ASP A 341 -15.21 29.50 -0.96
C ASP A 341 -14.11 28.43 -0.96
N TRP A 342 -13.51 28.24 -2.12
CA TRP A 342 -12.40 27.30 -2.34
C TRP A 342 -11.09 27.73 -1.66
N THR A 343 -10.99 28.99 -1.23
CA THR A 343 -9.81 29.56 -0.56
C THR A 343 -9.88 29.42 0.97
N ALA A 344 -11.09 29.43 1.55
CA ALA A 344 -11.31 29.30 2.99
C ALA A 344 -10.72 28.01 3.57
N LEU A 345 -9.88 28.16 4.60
CA LEU A 345 -9.39 27.03 5.38
C LEU A 345 -10.50 26.46 6.28
N PRO A 346 -10.59 25.12 6.44
CA PRO A 346 -11.56 24.49 7.34
C PRO A 346 -11.47 24.99 8.79
N ALA A 347 -12.63 25.16 9.42
CA ALA A 347 -12.72 25.60 10.80
C ALA A 347 -12.09 24.58 11.77
N GLY A 348 -11.42 25.07 12.81
CA GLY A 348 -10.83 24.24 13.87
C GLY A 348 -9.39 23.77 13.65
N ILE A 349 -8.74 24.15 12.54
CA ILE A 349 -7.30 23.91 12.34
C ILE A 349 -6.49 24.63 13.43
N LYS A 350 -5.79 23.86 14.25
CA LYS A 350 -4.83 24.37 15.23
C LYS A 350 -3.47 24.53 14.58
N ARG A 351 -2.91 25.75 14.60
CA ARG A 351 -1.46 25.93 14.46
C ARG A 351 -0.83 25.50 15.78
N ASN A 352 0.15 24.61 15.70
CA ASN A 352 0.92 24.15 16.86
C ASN A 352 2.30 24.81 16.82
N GLU A 353 2.83 25.19 17.98
CA GLU A 353 4.17 25.77 18.06
C GLU A 353 5.26 24.72 17.74
N PRO A 354 6.38 25.10 17.11
CA PRO A 354 7.51 24.20 16.89
C PRO A 354 8.06 23.67 18.22
N VAL A 355 8.08 22.35 18.38
CA VAL A 355 8.69 21.72 19.56
C VAL A 355 10.21 21.86 19.46
N LYS A 356 10.85 22.35 20.53
CA LYS A 356 12.31 22.44 20.60
C LYS A 356 12.91 21.07 20.95
N PRO A 357 13.87 20.54 20.17
CA PRO A 357 14.55 19.30 20.50
C PRO A 357 15.19 19.35 21.89
N GLY A 358 15.02 18.27 22.66
CA GLY A 358 15.61 18.10 23.99
C GLY A 358 17.01 17.46 23.95
N PRO A 359 17.40 16.68 24.98
CA PRO A 359 18.68 15.98 25.01
C PRO A 359 18.72 14.84 23.98
N THR A 360 19.93 14.39 23.63
CA THR A 360 20.15 13.22 22.77
C THR A 360 19.57 11.95 23.39
N VAL A 361 18.67 11.27 22.67
CA VAL A 361 18.00 10.03 23.10
C VAL A 361 18.62 8.81 22.43
N LEU A 362 19.07 8.96 21.18
CA LEU A 362 19.79 7.92 20.43
C LEU A 362 21.07 8.52 19.85
N ARG A 363 22.19 7.82 20.02
CA ARG A 363 23.46 8.15 19.39
C ARG A 363 24.08 6.91 18.74
N ILE A 364 24.60 7.08 17.54
CA ILE A 364 25.20 6.04 16.71
C ILE A 364 26.60 6.51 16.30
N ASP A 365 27.63 5.70 16.56
CA ASP A 365 29.04 6.01 16.28
C ASP A 365 29.70 4.89 15.45
N ASP A 366 30.16 5.23 14.24
CA ASP A 366 30.78 4.34 13.22
C ASP A 366 30.13 2.95 13.09
N LEU A 367 28.80 2.91 13.04
CA LEU A 367 28.05 1.65 12.98
C LEU A 367 28.21 0.96 11.63
N ARG A 368 28.60 -0.32 11.68
CA ARG A 368 28.79 -1.19 10.51
C ARG A 368 28.01 -2.49 10.64
N LYS A 369 27.49 -2.99 9.52
CA LYS A 369 26.76 -4.26 9.43
C LYS A 369 27.09 -4.96 8.12
N TYR A 370 27.73 -6.12 8.24
CA TYR A 370 28.10 -6.98 7.14
C TYR A 370 27.34 -8.31 7.21
N TYR A 371 26.92 -8.82 6.06
CA TYR A 371 26.31 -10.15 5.93
C TYR A 371 27.23 -11.07 5.12
N ARG A 372 27.44 -12.29 5.60
CA ARG A 372 28.12 -13.34 4.82
C ARG A 372 27.07 -14.12 4.04
N VAL A 373 27.18 -14.12 2.72
CA VAL A 373 26.35 -14.89 1.79
C VAL A 373 27.17 -16.09 1.32
N ALA A 374 26.81 -17.28 1.80
CA ALA A 374 27.42 -18.52 1.33
C ALA A 374 26.96 -18.81 -0.10
N ALA A 375 27.91 -19.03 -1.01
CA ALA A 375 27.62 -19.38 -2.39
C ALA A 375 27.42 -20.90 -2.52
N ASN A 376 26.16 -21.35 -2.54
CA ASN A 376 25.72 -22.73 -2.81
C ASN A 376 26.56 -23.82 -2.11
N GLU A 377 26.46 -23.94 -0.79
CA GLU A 377 27.16 -24.99 -0.01
C GLU A 377 26.86 -26.43 -0.48
N ILE A 378 25.71 -26.63 -1.16
CA ILE A 378 25.28 -27.90 -1.78
C ILE A 378 26.16 -28.29 -2.99
N PHE A 379 26.81 -27.33 -3.65
CA PHE A 379 27.63 -27.54 -4.85
C PHE A 379 28.99 -26.81 -4.78
N GLY A 380 29.73 -27.05 -3.69
CA GLY A 380 31.20 -27.06 -3.65
C GLY A 380 31.97 -25.80 -4.04
N GLY A 381 32.48 -25.07 -3.05
CA GLY A 381 33.74 -24.33 -3.18
C GLY A 381 33.67 -22.86 -3.62
N GLY A 382 32.50 -22.22 -3.64
CA GLY A 382 32.40 -20.77 -3.83
C GLY A 382 32.86 -19.99 -2.58
N GLU A 383 33.69 -18.96 -2.76
CA GLU A 383 34.06 -18.04 -1.67
C GLU A 383 32.82 -17.37 -1.04
N ALA A 384 32.78 -17.28 0.29
CA ALA A 384 31.71 -16.63 1.02
C ALA A 384 31.73 -15.11 0.79
N ARG A 385 30.81 -14.60 -0.03
CA ARG A 385 30.75 -13.18 -0.40
C ARG A 385 30.20 -12.35 0.74
N THR A 386 30.78 -11.19 0.99
CA THR A 386 30.34 -10.29 2.06
C THR A 386 29.56 -9.11 1.48
N VAL A 387 28.29 -8.97 1.89
CA VAL A 387 27.46 -7.80 1.60
C VAL A 387 27.73 -6.72 2.65
N LYS A 388 28.18 -5.54 2.21
CA LYS A 388 28.37 -4.36 3.05
C LYS A 388 27.07 -3.55 3.12
N ALA A 389 26.21 -3.84 4.08
CA ALA A 389 24.89 -3.20 4.21
C ALA A 389 24.95 -1.85 4.94
N ASN A 390 25.85 -1.71 5.91
CA ASN A 390 26.24 -0.44 6.52
C ASN A 390 27.77 -0.46 6.73
N GLU A 391 28.46 0.60 6.30
CA GLU A 391 29.94 0.68 6.27
C GLU A 391 30.51 1.75 7.20
N SER A 392 29.84 2.91 7.30
CA SER A 392 30.10 3.91 8.33
C SER A 392 28.87 4.81 8.48
N ILE A 393 28.13 4.63 9.58
CA ILE A 393 26.94 5.41 9.93
C ILE A 393 27.19 6.07 11.28
N SER A 394 27.15 7.40 11.34
CA SER A 394 27.34 8.18 12.57
C SER A 394 26.38 9.37 12.63
N PHE A 395 25.43 9.36 13.56
CA PHE A 395 24.51 10.48 13.83
C PHE A 395 23.89 10.39 15.22
N GLU A 396 23.27 11.49 15.66
CA GLU A 396 22.43 11.53 16.86
C GLU A 396 21.01 12.01 16.57
N ALA A 397 20.06 11.54 17.38
CA ALA A 397 18.66 11.94 17.40
C ALA A 397 18.20 12.31 18.82
N ARG A 398 17.44 13.40 18.95
CA ARG A 398 17.11 14.08 20.23
C ARG A 398 15.64 13.93 20.62
N GLU A 399 15.34 14.14 21.90
CA GLU A 399 13.96 14.11 22.42
C GLU A 399 13.07 15.06 21.61
N SER A 400 11.90 14.59 21.16
CA SER A 400 10.97 15.33 20.28
C SER A 400 11.53 15.76 18.91
N GLU A 401 12.64 15.18 18.44
CA GLU A 401 13.19 15.43 17.10
C GLU A 401 12.69 14.35 16.11
N THR A 402 12.34 14.76 14.90
CA THR A 402 12.13 13.87 13.75
C THR A 402 13.37 13.90 12.86
N VAL A 403 14.18 12.84 12.93
CA VAL A 403 15.31 12.60 12.01
C VAL A 403 14.82 11.69 10.88
N ALA A 404 14.75 12.21 9.66
CA ALA A 404 14.41 11.42 8.50
C ALA A 404 15.64 10.74 7.87
N ILE A 405 15.45 9.56 7.32
CA ILE A 405 16.51 8.74 6.69
C ILE A 405 16.05 8.39 5.27
N VAL A 406 16.76 8.92 4.27
CA VAL A 406 16.36 8.88 2.85
C VAL A 406 17.44 8.26 1.97
N GLY A 407 17.05 7.86 0.75
CA GLY A 407 17.92 7.23 -0.25
C GLY A 407 17.22 6.07 -0.94
N GLU A 408 17.84 5.52 -1.98
CA GLU A 408 17.31 4.39 -2.76
C GLU A 408 17.24 3.06 -1.97
N SER A 409 16.62 2.04 -2.55
CA SER A 409 16.49 0.71 -1.97
C SER A 409 17.85 0.01 -1.87
N GLY A 410 18.00 -0.84 -0.86
CA GLY A 410 19.26 -1.50 -0.55
C GLY A 410 20.37 -0.61 0.02
N CYS A 411 20.20 0.72 0.15
CA CYS A 411 21.26 1.61 0.67
C CYS A 411 21.58 1.46 2.18
N GLY A 412 20.86 0.60 2.92
CA GLY A 412 21.14 0.24 4.31
C GLY A 412 20.10 0.68 5.36
N LYS A 413 19.03 1.38 4.96
CA LYS A 413 18.02 1.99 5.87
C LYS A 413 17.33 0.97 6.80
N SER A 414 16.67 -0.03 6.25
CA SER A 414 15.98 -1.06 7.04
C SER A 414 16.93 -2.05 7.72
N THR A 415 18.21 -2.12 7.32
CA THR A 415 19.25 -2.86 8.05
C THR A 415 19.62 -2.12 9.33
N LEU A 416 19.84 -0.81 9.26
CA LEU A 416 20.02 0.06 10.43
C LEU A 416 18.82 -0.10 11.38
N ALA A 417 17.58 -0.03 10.89
CA ALA A 417 16.37 -0.24 11.70
C ALA A 417 16.39 -1.59 12.45
N LYS A 418 16.73 -2.69 11.78
CA LYS A 418 16.83 -4.03 12.40
C LYS A 418 17.90 -4.10 13.49
N VAL A 419 19.05 -3.44 13.31
CA VAL A 419 20.11 -3.36 14.32
C VAL A 419 19.68 -2.53 15.53
N LEU A 420 19.02 -1.38 15.30
CA LEU A 420 18.46 -0.56 16.38
C LEU A 420 17.44 -1.34 17.22
N LEU A 421 16.65 -2.24 16.61
CA LEU A 421 15.65 -3.06 17.29
C LEU A 421 16.21 -4.37 17.90
N GLY A 422 17.43 -4.77 17.54
CA GLY A 422 18.03 -6.04 17.98
C GLY A 422 17.50 -7.26 17.21
N LEU A 423 16.79 -7.05 16.11
CA LEU A 423 16.47 -8.12 15.14
C LEU A 423 17.74 -8.58 14.40
N GLU A 424 18.76 -7.73 14.42
CA GLU A 424 20.12 -7.96 13.97
C GLU A 424 21.08 -7.41 15.04
N THR A 425 22.29 -7.95 15.17
CA THR A 425 23.39 -7.27 15.87
C THR A 425 24.27 -6.51 14.87
N ALA A 426 25.03 -5.53 15.37
CA ALA A 426 26.08 -4.88 14.60
C ALA A 426 27.22 -5.85 14.20
N SER A 427 28.11 -5.38 13.33
CA SER A 427 29.43 -5.99 13.08
C SER A 427 30.56 -5.21 13.73
N SER A 428 30.40 -3.88 13.87
CA SER A 428 31.25 -2.98 14.68
C SER A 428 30.57 -1.62 14.85
N GLY A 429 31.17 -0.74 15.66
CA GLY A 429 30.60 0.56 16.03
C GLY A 429 29.79 0.49 17.33
N LYS A 430 29.10 1.58 17.69
CA LYS A 430 28.28 1.66 18.92
C LYS A 430 26.90 2.27 18.66
N VAL A 431 25.91 1.84 19.44
CA VAL A 431 24.57 2.43 19.50
C VAL A 431 24.17 2.61 20.96
N LEU A 432 24.05 3.87 21.38
CA LEU A 432 23.63 4.29 22.71
C LEU A 432 22.16 4.72 22.68
N LEU A 433 21.31 4.03 23.45
CA LEU A 433 19.92 4.42 23.72
C LEU A 433 19.87 4.99 25.15
N GLY A 434 19.83 6.32 25.26
CA GLY A 434 20.16 7.02 26.50
C GLY A 434 21.57 6.66 26.96
N ASN A 435 21.67 5.93 28.07
CA ASN A 435 22.95 5.50 28.66
C ASN A 435 23.30 4.02 28.37
N SER A 436 22.46 3.29 27.62
CA SER A 436 22.61 1.84 27.41
C SER A 436 23.14 1.53 26.01
N GLU A 437 24.22 0.75 25.90
CA GLU A 437 24.67 0.18 24.63
C GLU A 437 23.75 -0.97 24.21
N ILE A 438 23.27 -0.96 22.96
CA ILE A 438 22.29 -1.94 22.46
C ILE A 438 22.73 -2.71 21.21
N GLN A 439 23.85 -2.32 20.58
CA GLN A 439 24.24 -2.81 19.24
C GLN A 439 24.54 -4.32 19.15
N ASP A 440 25.03 -4.91 20.25
CA ASP A 440 25.46 -6.32 20.29
C ASP A 440 24.45 -7.26 20.98
N THR A 441 23.28 -6.75 21.39
CA THR A 441 22.28 -7.51 22.15
C THR A 441 21.05 -7.84 21.29
N PRO A 442 20.85 -9.11 20.87
CA PRO A 442 19.65 -9.58 20.18
C PRO A 442 18.37 -9.34 20.98
N ILE A 443 17.25 -9.18 20.29
CA ILE A 443 15.94 -8.83 20.87
C ILE A 443 15.45 -9.82 21.94
N GLU A 444 15.82 -11.10 21.85
CA GLU A 444 15.47 -12.14 22.84
C GLU A 444 16.22 -11.98 24.17
N LYS A 445 17.34 -11.24 24.16
CA LYS A 445 18.17 -10.95 25.33
C LYS A 445 17.98 -9.52 25.86
N ARG A 446 17.28 -8.66 25.12
CA ARG A 446 16.90 -7.32 25.59
C ARG A 446 15.81 -7.42 26.65
N ASP A 447 15.86 -6.52 27.63
CA ASP A 447 14.85 -6.46 28.68
C ASP A 447 13.58 -5.74 28.21
N VAL A 448 12.52 -5.79 29.02
CA VAL A 448 11.23 -5.18 28.67
C VAL A 448 11.29 -3.66 28.60
N GLU A 449 12.14 -2.98 29.39
CA GLU A 449 12.31 -1.53 29.29
C GLU A 449 13.01 -1.15 27.98
N THR A 450 14.11 -1.81 27.60
CA THR A 450 14.78 -1.56 26.31
C THR A 450 13.84 -1.82 25.13
N ILE A 451 13.13 -2.96 25.13
CA ILE A 451 12.18 -3.28 24.04
C ILE A 451 11.03 -2.28 23.99
N SER A 452 10.45 -1.88 25.13
CA SER A 452 9.36 -0.88 25.12
C SER A 452 9.83 0.55 24.80
N SER A 453 11.11 0.86 25.03
CA SER A 453 11.72 2.17 24.73
C SER A 453 11.99 2.41 23.25
N ILE A 454 12.20 1.37 22.45
CA ILE A 454 12.31 1.48 20.98
C ILE A 454 11.27 0.60 20.27
N GLN A 455 10.38 1.24 19.51
CA GLN A 455 9.27 0.56 18.80
C GLN A 455 9.34 0.80 17.29
N MET A 456 8.71 -0.08 16.51
CA MET A 456 8.75 -0.01 15.04
C MET A 456 7.35 0.03 14.42
N VAL A 457 7.17 0.92 13.46
CA VAL A 457 6.14 0.81 12.42
C VAL A 457 6.84 0.23 11.19
N PHE A 458 6.38 -0.92 10.72
CA PHE A 458 7.02 -1.64 9.60
C PHE A 458 6.40 -1.21 8.26
N GLN A 459 7.20 -1.31 7.20
CA GLN A 459 6.81 -1.03 5.81
C GLN A 459 5.59 -1.86 5.37
N ASN A 460 5.59 -3.18 5.59
CA ASN A 460 4.46 -4.04 5.25
C ASN A 460 3.54 -4.30 6.48
N PRO A 461 2.36 -3.66 6.58
CA PRO A 461 1.43 -3.93 7.68
C PRO A 461 0.89 -5.37 7.71
N PHE A 462 0.83 -6.05 6.57
CA PHE A 462 0.23 -7.38 6.46
C PHE A 462 1.04 -8.42 7.25
N ASP A 463 2.36 -8.33 7.21
CA ASP A 463 3.27 -9.28 7.88
C ASP A 463 3.31 -9.06 9.40
N THR A 464 3.02 -7.84 9.88
CA THR A 464 3.05 -7.54 11.31
C THR A 464 1.86 -8.10 12.09
N LEU A 465 0.73 -8.36 11.43
CA LEU A 465 -0.56 -8.70 12.05
C LEU A 465 -0.85 -10.18 11.91
N ASN A 466 -0.98 -10.89 13.04
CA ASN A 466 -1.32 -12.30 13.02
C ASN A 466 -2.76 -12.48 12.46
N PRO A 467 -2.96 -13.17 11.32
CA PRO A 467 -4.25 -13.24 10.65
C PRO A 467 -5.30 -14.08 11.41
N SER A 468 -4.89 -14.82 12.44
CA SER A 468 -5.74 -15.68 13.28
C SER A 468 -6.20 -15.01 14.57
N HIS A 469 -5.85 -13.74 14.83
CA HIS A 469 -6.23 -12.99 16.04
C HIS A 469 -6.93 -11.67 15.70
N SER A 470 -7.93 -11.27 16.49
CA SER A 470 -8.61 -9.98 16.30
C SER A 470 -7.70 -8.79 16.63
N VAL A 471 -7.97 -7.63 16.02
CA VAL A 471 -7.21 -6.39 16.22
C VAL A 471 -7.02 -6.05 17.70
N GLY A 472 -8.12 -6.02 18.47
CA GLY A 472 -8.08 -5.67 19.88
C GLY A 472 -7.27 -6.67 20.71
N SER A 473 -7.34 -7.97 20.39
CA SER A 473 -6.52 -8.99 21.07
C SER A 473 -5.02 -8.82 20.81
N GLN A 474 -4.64 -8.33 19.63
CA GLN A 474 -3.24 -8.07 19.29
C GLN A 474 -2.69 -6.81 19.98
N ILE A 475 -3.50 -5.75 20.11
CA ILE A 475 -3.13 -4.55 20.87
C ILE A 475 -3.05 -4.86 22.38
N VAL A 476 -4.03 -5.57 22.94
CA VAL A 476 -4.00 -6.00 24.35
C VAL A 476 -2.78 -6.86 24.65
N ARG A 477 -2.42 -7.81 23.78
CA ARG A 477 -1.20 -8.63 23.94
C ARG A 477 0.09 -7.80 23.97
N THR A 478 0.15 -6.67 23.26
CA THR A 478 1.27 -5.73 23.35
C THR A 478 1.29 -5.01 24.71
N LEU A 479 0.13 -4.49 25.16
CA LEU A 479 -0.01 -3.86 26.49
C LEU A 479 0.42 -4.81 27.61
N GLU A 480 0.05 -6.09 27.52
CA GLU A 480 0.44 -7.14 28.47
C GLU A 480 1.95 -7.38 28.50
N LYS A 481 2.61 -7.49 27.34
CA LYS A 481 4.07 -7.62 27.27
C LYS A 481 4.80 -6.43 27.90
N PHE A 482 4.29 -5.22 27.70
CA PHE A 482 4.87 -3.99 28.25
C PHE A 482 4.37 -3.66 29.67
N LYS A 483 3.61 -4.55 30.31
CA LYS A 483 3.06 -4.39 31.67
C LYS A 483 2.17 -3.14 31.83
N VAL A 484 1.60 -2.64 30.74
CA VAL A 484 0.69 -1.48 30.71
C VAL A 484 -0.72 -1.94 31.12
N GLY A 485 -1.34 -1.22 32.05
CA GLY A 485 -2.63 -1.57 32.66
C GLY A 485 -2.52 -2.73 33.66
N LYS A 486 -2.97 -2.50 34.89
CA LYS A 486 -2.95 -3.49 35.98
C LYS A 486 -4.03 -4.55 35.77
N THR A 487 -5.23 -4.12 35.41
CA THR A 487 -6.39 -4.99 35.14
C THR A 487 -6.67 -5.19 33.65
N GLN A 488 -7.44 -6.23 33.30
CA GLN A 488 -7.91 -6.45 31.93
C GLN A 488 -8.81 -5.31 31.44
N GLY A 489 -9.60 -4.69 32.33
CA GLY A 489 -10.44 -3.52 32.01
C GLY A 489 -9.61 -2.29 31.63
N GLU A 490 -8.54 -2.00 32.37
CA GLU A 490 -7.58 -0.93 31.99
C GLU A 490 -6.96 -1.19 30.61
N ARG A 491 -6.58 -2.44 30.30
CA ARG A 491 -6.03 -2.79 28.98
C ARG A 491 -7.05 -2.69 27.85
N GLN A 492 -8.31 -3.02 28.11
CA GLN A 492 -9.39 -2.82 27.14
C GLN A 492 -9.64 -1.32 26.91
N ASN A 493 -9.73 -0.51 27.95
CA ASN A 493 -9.88 0.95 27.83
C ASN A 493 -8.70 1.55 27.06
N ARG A 494 -7.46 1.20 27.41
CA ARG A 494 -6.25 1.67 26.71
C ARG A 494 -6.20 1.20 25.24
N MET A 495 -6.69 -0.01 24.94
CA MET A 495 -6.83 -0.48 23.56
C MET A 495 -7.87 0.34 22.76
N LEU A 496 -8.97 0.74 23.40
CA LEU A 496 -9.96 1.64 22.77
C LEU A 496 -9.40 3.05 22.56
N GLU A 497 -8.68 3.61 23.55
CA GLU A 497 -7.94 4.88 23.39
C GLU A 497 -6.95 4.82 22.22
N LEU A 498 -6.22 3.71 22.06
CA LEU A 498 -5.29 3.52 20.96
C LEU A 498 -5.99 3.40 19.59
N LEU A 499 -7.20 2.82 19.53
CA LEU A 499 -8.02 2.84 18.31
C LEU A 499 -8.55 4.24 18.00
N ASP A 500 -9.01 4.98 19.01
CA ASP A 500 -9.50 6.35 18.85
C ASP A 500 -8.37 7.32 18.43
N LEU A 501 -7.17 7.17 19.02
CA LEU A 501 -5.95 7.88 18.66
C LEU A 501 -5.65 7.70 17.16
N VAL A 502 -5.62 6.45 16.68
CA VAL A 502 -5.44 6.16 15.25
C VAL A 502 -6.71 6.33 14.41
N LYS A 503 -7.72 7.01 14.97
CA LYS A 503 -9.02 7.39 14.38
C LYS A 503 -9.68 6.22 13.63
N LEU A 504 -9.70 5.03 14.26
CA LEU A 504 -10.42 3.83 13.84
C LEU A 504 -11.63 3.60 14.75
N PRO A 505 -12.84 3.34 14.22
CA PRO A 505 -14.00 3.08 15.04
C PRO A 505 -13.77 1.91 16.01
N ARG A 506 -14.14 2.07 17.29
CA ARG A 506 -13.98 1.07 18.36
C ARG A 506 -14.48 -0.34 18.01
N ALA A 507 -15.48 -0.46 17.13
CA ALA A 507 -15.98 -1.72 16.57
C ALA A 507 -14.91 -2.54 15.80
N PHE A 508 -13.76 -1.96 15.43
CA PHE A 508 -12.65 -2.67 14.79
C PHE A 508 -11.93 -3.61 15.77
N ALA A 509 -12.06 -3.44 17.08
CA ALA A 509 -11.42 -4.30 18.09
C ALA A 509 -11.74 -5.80 17.93
N THR A 510 -12.92 -6.15 17.40
CA THR A 510 -13.35 -7.54 17.15
C THR A 510 -13.08 -8.02 15.72
N ARG A 511 -12.71 -7.13 14.78
CA ARG A 511 -12.41 -7.51 13.39
C ARG A 511 -11.10 -8.29 13.29
N MET A 512 -10.99 -9.12 12.26
CA MET A 512 -9.79 -9.88 11.89
C MET A 512 -8.98 -9.12 10.83
N PRO A 513 -7.64 -9.23 10.77
CA PRO A 513 -6.82 -8.50 9.79
C PRO A 513 -7.21 -8.73 8.31
N ARG A 514 -7.83 -9.88 7.99
CA ARG A 514 -8.35 -10.20 6.64
C ARG A 514 -9.59 -9.36 6.23
N GLN A 515 -10.22 -8.65 7.17
CA GLN A 515 -11.42 -7.82 6.96
C GLN A 515 -11.09 -6.32 6.84
N LEU A 516 -9.82 -5.97 6.60
CA LEU A 516 -9.28 -4.61 6.70
C LEU A 516 -8.51 -4.21 5.43
N SER A 517 -8.64 -2.94 5.03
CA SER A 517 -7.81 -2.34 3.97
C SER A 517 -6.34 -2.19 4.41
N GLY A 518 -5.43 -1.90 3.47
CA GLY A 518 -4.01 -1.65 3.76
C GLY A 518 -3.83 -0.54 4.81
N GLY A 519 -4.39 0.63 4.57
CA GLY A 519 -4.35 1.76 5.51
C GLY A 519 -5.00 1.48 6.87
N GLN A 520 -6.06 0.68 6.94
CA GLN A 520 -6.64 0.26 8.22
C GLN A 520 -5.66 -0.64 9.01
N LYS A 521 -4.98 -1.57 8.34
CA LYS A 521 -3.92 -2.39 8.96
C LYS A 521 -2.72 -1.56 9.40
N GLN A 522 -2.29 -0.59 8.59
CA GLN A 522 -1.15 0.27 8.92
C GLN A 522 -1.42 1.13 10.15
N ARG A 523 -2.62 1.70 10.27
CA ARG A 523 -3.06 2.43 11.47
C ARG A 523 -3.07 1.54 12.71
N ILE A 524 -3.33 0.24 12.59
CA ILE A 524 -3.20 -0.73 13.69
C ILE A 524 -1.73 -1.07 14.00
N GLY A 525 -0.85 -1.11 12.99
CA GLY A 525 0.60 -1.18 13.18
C GLY A 525 1.11 -0.01 14.03
N VAL A 526 0.72 1.21 13.66
CA VAL A 526 1.00 2.44 14.42
C VAL A 526 0.41 2.38 15.85
N ALA A 527 -0.85 1.95 16.00
CA ALA A 527 -1.47 1.77 17.33
C ALA A 527 -0.74 0.77 18.23
N ARG A 528 -0.11 -0.26 17.64
CA ARG A 528 0.70 -1.25 18.37
C ARG A 528 2.07 -0.69 18.75
N ALA A 529 2.72 0.09 17.88
CA ALA A 529 3.98 0.75 18.20
C ALA A 529 3.83 1.75 19.37
N PHE A 530 2.71 2.46 19.44
CA PHE A 530 2.39 3.39 20.54
C PHE A 530 1.62 2.76 21.72
N ALA A 531 1.52 1.44 21.79
CA ALA A 531 0.97 0.76 22.96
C ALA A 531 1.91 0.80 24.18
N GLY A 532 3.22 0.97 23.96
CA GLY A 532 4.22 1.24 24.98
C GLY A 532 4.64 2.72 25.02
N ASN A 533 5.33 3.13 26.09
CA ASN A 533 5.87 4.48 26.26
C ASN A 533 7.22 4.61 25.51
N ALA A 534 7.17 4.52 24.18
CA ALA A 534 8.36 4.53 23.33
C ALA A 534 9.10 5.88 23.38
N ARG A 535 10.40 5.84 23.72
CA ARG A 535 11.32 6.99 23.67
C ARG A 535 11.78 7.27 22.24
N VAL A 536 11.92 6.20 21.44
CA VAL A 536 12.25 6.22 20.01
C VAL A 536 11.22 5.38 19.26
N VAL A 537 10.69 5.90 18.16
CA VAL A 537 9.95 5.11 17.17
C VAL A 537 10.68 5.13 15.84
N VAL A 538 10.93 3.93 15.30
CA VAL A 538 11.46 3.71 13.97
C VAL A 538 10.28 3.47 13.04
N ALA A 539 9.98 4.45 12.19
CA ALA A 539 8.92 4.36 11.21
C ALA A 539 9.55 4.03 9.86
N ASP A 540 9.51 2.75 9.47
CA ASP A 540 10.04 2.27 8.19
C ASP A 540 8.94 2.35 7.14
N GLU A 541 8.99 3.39 6.32
CA GLU A 541 7.96 3.77 5.33
C GLU A 541 6.51 3.72 5.85
N PRO A 542 6.16 4.45 6.93
CA PRO A 542 4.87 4.31 7.60
C PRO A 542 3.65 4.69 6.75
N VAL A 543 3.88 5.33 5.59
CA VAL A 543 2.84 5.86 4.69
C VAL A 543 2.94 5.37 3.25
N SER A 544 3.89 4.49 2.89
CA SER A 544 3.99 4.00 1.50
C SER A 544 2.80 3.08 1.14
N ALA A 545 2.42 3.07 -0.14
CA ALA A 545 1.23 2.39 -0.66
C ALA A 545 -0.09 2.73 0.07
N LEU A 546 -0.21 3.96 0.60
CA LEU A 546 -1.46 4.51 1.14
C LEU A 546 -1.99 5.63 0.24
N ASP A 547 -3.31 5.82 0.25
CA ASP A 547 -3.93 7.00 -0.38
C ASP A 547 -3.51 8.28 0.34
N VAL A 548 -3.34 9.39 -0.40
CA VAL A 548 -2.94 10.70 0.14
C VAL A 548 -3.77 11.14 1.37
N SER A 549 -5.08 10.87 1.35
CA SER A 549 -6.03 11.11 2.45
C SER A 549 -5.71 10.30 3.72
N VAL A 550 -5.29 9.04 3.57
CA VAL A 550 -4.91 8.16 4.67
C VAL A 550 -3.48 8.45 5.13
N GLN A 551 -2.57 8.75 4.20
CA GLN A 551 -1.21 9.24 4.43
C GLN A 551 -1.25 10.49 5.32
N ALA A 552 -2.02 11.53 4.98
CA ALA A 552 -2.23 12.70 5.84
C ALA A 552 -2.74 12.32 7.24
N ALA A 553 -3.70 11.38 7.33
CA ALA A 553 -4.26 10.94 8.61
C ALA A 553 -3.27 10.14 9.49
N VAL A 554 -2.26 9.49 8.89
CA VAL A 554 -1.17 8.79 9.58
C VAL A 554 -0.03 9.76 9.93
N THR A 555 0.32 10.66 9.02
CA THR A 555 1.32 11.72 9.21
C THR A 555 0.97 12.62 10.39
N GLU A 556 -0.25 13.16 10.45
CA GLU A 556 -0.68 14.03 11.56
C GLU A 556 -0.78 13.24 12.88
N LEU A 557 -1.14 11.95 12.82
CA LEU A 557 -1.12 11.04 13.98
C LEU A 557 0.31 10.85 14.54
N LEU A 558 1.30 10.65 13.67
CA LEU A 558 2.70 10.53 14.09
C LEU A 558 3.20 11.84 14.73
N MET A 559 2.78 13.00 14.19
CA MET A 559 3.08 14.32 14.76
C MET A 559 2.38 14.57 16.10
N ASP A 560 1.09 14.25 16.23
CA ASP A 560 0.34 14.36 17.48
C ASP A 560 1.03 13.57 18.60
N VAL A 561 1.45 12.33 18.31
CA VAL A 561 2.13 11.48 19.31
C VAL A 561 3.56 11.96 19.60
N GLN A 562 4.31 12.42 18.60
CA GLN A 562 5.63 13.03 18.79
C GLN A 562 5.55 14.25 19.73
N ARG A 563 4.56 15.13 19.51
CA ARG A 563 4.30 16.32 20.33
C ARG A 563 3.82 15.98 21.74
N GLN A 564 2.91 15.02 21.90
CA GLN A 564 2.29 14.68 23.20
C GLN A 564 3.18 13.81 24.09
N ASN A 565 3.87 12.82 23.52
CA ASN A 565 4.70 11.87 24.27
C ASN A 565 6.19 12.22 24.27
N LYS A 566 6.59 13.29 23.57
CA LYS A 566 7.99 13.69 23.31
C LYS A 566 8.86 12.63 22.60
N THR A 567 8.22 11.66 21.97
CA THR A 567 8.88 10.53 21.31
C THR A 567 9.79 11.00 20.17
N THR A 568 11.05 10.56 20.19
CA THR A 568 12.01 10.74 19.09
C THR A 568 11.57 9.90 17.90
N MET A 569 11.56 10.47 16.69
CA MET A 569 11.11 9.76 15.48
C MET A 569 12.27 9.55 14.51
N LEU A 570 12.58 8.29 14.19
CA LEU A 570 13.40 7.95 13.04
C LEU A 570 12.49 7.61 11.87
N PHE A 571 12.38 8.51 10.90
CA PHE A 571 11.43 8.41 9.80
C PHE A 571 12.13 7.98 8.50
N ILE A 572 12.09 6.69 8.17
CA ILE A 572 12.65 6.18 6.92
C ILE A 572 11.58 6.34 5.82
N SER A 573 11.95 6.95 4.70
CA SER A 573 11.05 7.16 3.56
C SER A 573 11.82 7.30 2.25
N HIS A 574 11.20 6.92 1.14
CA HIS A 574 11.60 7.33 -0.22
C HIS A 574 10.88 8.61 -0.66
N ASP A 575 9.63 8.83 -0.22
CA ASP A 575 8.88 10.08 -0.45
C ASP A 575 9.56 11.24 0.30
N LEU A 576 10.23 12.10 -0.46
CA LEU A 576 10.92 13.29 0.02
C LEU A 576 9.99 14.49 0.29
N SER A 577 8.78 14.53 -0.30
CA SER A 577 7.79 15.57 -0.03
C SER A 577 7.23 15.43 1.38
N VAL A 578 6.95 14.19 1.81
CA VAL A 578 6.60 13.88 3.21
C VAL A 578 7.77 14.17 4.15
N VAL A 579 9.00 13.82 3.76
CA VAL A 579 10.20 14.12 4.56
C VAL A 579 10.37 15.63 4.76
N ARG A 580 10.21 16.44 3.71
CA ARG A 580 10.28 17.90 3.80
C ARG A 580 9.26 18.48 4.78
N TYR A 581 8.07 17.90 4.81
CA TYR A 581 6.99 18.33 5.71
C TYR A 581 7.21 17.88 7.17
N LEU A 582 7.69 16.64 7.39
CA LEU A 582 7.81 16.02 8.73
C LEU A 582 9.14 16.25 9.46
N ALA A 583 10.26 16.32 8.74
CA ALA A 583 11.57 16.19 9.33
C ALA A 583 12.07 17.51 9.93
N ASP A 584 12.82 17.42 11.03
CA ASP A 584 13.62 18.54 11.55
C ASP A 584 15.05 18.47 10.95
N ARG A 585 15.55 17.24 10.77
CA ARG A 585 16.83 16.92 10.12
C ARG A 585 16.67 15.74 9.17
N VAL A 586 17.47 15.72 8.11
CA VAL A 586 17.47 14.66 7.09
C VAL A 586 18.87 14.06 6.98
N VAL A 587 18.94 12.73 6.87
CA VAL A 587 20.15 11.93 6.68
C VAL A 587 20.02 11.17 5.37
N VAL A 588 20.86 11.50 4.38
CA VAL A 588 20.87 10.89 3.05
C VAL A 588 21.85 9.72 3.03
N MET A 589 21.36 8.52 2.77
CA MET A 589 22.15 7.28 2.75
C MET A 589 22.35 6.74 1.34
N TYR A 590 23.58 6.33 1.02
CA TYR A 590 23.93 5.64 -0.22
C TYR A 590 24.95 4.53 0.03
N LEU A 591 24.67 3.30 -0.46
CA LEU A 591 25.53 2.11 -0.31
C LEU A 591 26.16 1.91 1.08
N GLY A 592 25.37 2.09 2.15
CA GLY A 592 25.83 1.89 3.53
C GLY A 592 26.62 3.04 4.16
N TYR A 593 26.75 4.18 3.48
CA TYR A 593 27.32 5.43 4.01
C TYR A 593 26.25 6.51 4.18
N ILE A 594 26.45 7.43 5.11
CA ILE A 594 25.79 8.75 5.08
C ILE A 594 26.57 9.60 4.06
N VAL A 595 25.90 10.05 2.99
CA VAL A 595 26.51 10.94 1.98
C VAL A 595 26.18 12.41 2.18
N GLU A 596 25.09 12.71 2.89
CA GLU A 596 24.76 14.06 3.32
C GLU A 596 23.89 14.05 4.58
N GLN A 597 24.04 15.02 5.48
CA GLN A 597 23.09 15.24 6.58
C GLN A 597 23.04 16.70 7.02
N GLY A 598 21.87 17.18 7.44
CA GLY A 598 21.63 18.57 7.85
C GLY A 598 20.21 18.78 8.36
N THR A 599 19.82 20.04 8.60
CA THR A 599 18.40 20.39 8.78
C THR A 599 17.65 20.19 7.47
N THR A 600 16.32 20.11 7.55
CA THR A 600 15.48 19.98 6.34
C THR A 600 15.69 21.12 5.35
N ASP A 601 15.79 22.37 5.81
CA ASP A 601 16.03 23.51 4.90
C ASP A 601 17.42 23.45 4.24
N GLN A 602 18.46 22.98 4.96
CA GLN A 602 19.81 22.80 4.43
C GLN A 602 19.90 21.69 3.37
N ILE A 603 19.10 20.63 3.49
CA ILE A 603 19.11 19.50 2.55
C ILE A 603 18.26 19.79 1.30
N PHE A 604 17.31 20.73 1.37
CA PHE A 604 16.48 21.13 0.22
C PHE A 604 16.98 22.40 -0.51
N ALA A 605 17.95 23.13 0.05
CA ALA A 605 18.65 24.26 -0.58
C ALA A 605 20.11 23.92 -0.93
N PRO A 606 20.73 24.55 -1.94
CA PRO A 606 22.15 24.34 -2.23
C PRO A 606 23.06 24.98 -1.15
N PRO A 607 24.31 24.53 -1.00
CA PRO A 607 25.01 23.49 -1.77
C PRO A 607 24.57 22.06 -1.43
N TYR A 608 24.45 21.19 -2.44
CA TYR A 608 24.01 19.80 -2.29
C TYR A 608 25.17 18.79 -2.42
N HIS A 609 25.02 17.58 -1.88
CA HIS A 609 25.74 16.43 -2.42
C HIS A 609 25.15 16.03 -3.81
N PRO A 610 25.95 15.68 -4.83
CA PRO A 610 25.48 15.27 -6.16
C PRO A 610 24.38 14.19 -6.22
N TYR A 611 24.31 13.32 -5.21
CA TYR A 611 23.23 12.33 -5.10
C TYR A 611 21.92 12.96 -4.60
N THR A 612 21.99 13.85 -3.63
CA THR A 612 20.85 14.60 -3.07
C THR A 612 20.25 15.52 -4.13
N GLU A 613 21.10 16.22 -4.90
CA GLU A 613 20.68 17.01 -6.06
C GLU A 613 19.79 16.19 -7.02
N ALA A 614 20.21 14.96 -7.34
CA ALA A 614 19.46 14.05 -8.21
C ALA A 614 18.19 13.48 -7.53
N LEU A 615 18.25 13.11 -6.25
CA LEU A 615 17.08 12.68 -5.47
C LEU A 615 15.99 13.77 -5.47
N LEU A 616 16.36 15.03 -5.20
CA LEU A 616 15.43 16.17 -5.22
C LEU A 616 14.82 16.40 -6.61
N SER A 617 15.59 16.15 -7.68
CA SER A 617 15.14 16.33 -9.06
C SER A 617 14.11 15.29 -9.50
N ALA A 618 14.11 14.12 -8.86
CA ALA A 618 13.20 13.03 -9.16
C ALA A 618 11.84 13.17 -8.45
N ILE A 619 11.72 14.03 -7.43
CA ILE A 619 10.48 14.21 -6.65
C ILE A 619 9.34 14.67 -7.56
N PRO A 620 8.21 13.94 -7.66
CA PRO A 620 7.02 14.43 -8.35
C PRO A 620 6.30 15.46 -7.46
N ILE A 621 5.99 16.64 -8.03
CA ILE A 621 5.42 17.77 -7.27
C ILE A 621 4.04 18.11 -7.83
N ALA A 622 3.00 18.10 -6.98
CA ALA A 622 1.61 18.36 -7.35
C ALA A 622 1.26 19.87 -7.31
N ASP A 623 2.11 20.72 -7.89
CA ASP A 623 1.98 22.18 -7.86
C ASP A 623 2.39 22.77 -9.22
N THR A 624 1.44 23.45 -9.88
CA THR A 624 1.59 24.07 -11.21
C THR A 624 2.57 25.25 -11.22
N SER A 625 2.83 25.88 -10.06
CA SER A 625 3.74 27.01 -9.93
C SER A 625 5.21 26.61 -9.80
N VAL A 626 5.51 25.32 -9.67
CA VAL A 626 6.86 24.82 -9.34
C VAL A 626 7.63 24.38 -10.58
N VAL A 627 8.75 25.07 -10.83
CA VAL A 627 9.71 24.73 -11.88
C VAL A 627 10.83 23.90 -11.26
N LYS A 628 10.81 22.60 -11.56
CA LYS A 628 11.79 21.60 -11.11
C LYS A 628 12.85 21.35 -12.19
N LYS A 629 14.12 21.32 -11.82
CA LYS A 629 15.19 20.82 -12.70
C LYS A 629 15.10 19.32 -12.83
N HIS A 630 15.30 18.80 -14.05
CA HIS A 630 15.19 17.38 -14.33
C HIS A 630 16.58 16.75 -14.48
N ILE A 631 16.90 15.74 -13.64
CA ILE A 631 18.21 15.05 -13.66
C ILE A 631 17.97 13.54 -13.63
N VAL A 632 18.06 12.90 -14.80
CA VAL A 632 18.06 11.43 -14.88
C VAL A 632 19.41 10.90 -14.40
N LEU A 633 19.39 9.91 -13.50
CA LEU A 633 20.58 9.13 -13.16
C LEU A 633 20.69 7.92 -14.08
N ASP A 634 21.68 7.94 -14.97
CA ASP A 634 22.01 6.78 -15.80
C ASP A 634 22.71 5.69 -14.99
N GLY A 635 22.39 4.42 -15.31
CA GLY A 635 23.00 3.23 -14.70
C GLY A 635 22.34 2.77 -13.39
N ASP A 636 22.36 1.44 -13.19
CA ASP A 636 21.85 0.78 -11.99
C ASP A 636 22.72 1.07 -10.75
N ILE A 637 22.11 0.92 -9.56
CA ILE A 637 22.78 1.00 -8.27
C ILE A 637 23.86 -0.10 -8.19
N PRO A 638 25.15 0.23 -7.87
CA PRO A 638 26.20 -0.76 -7.69
C PRO A 638 25.85 -1.78 -6.59
N SER A 639 26.25 -3.05 -6.78
CA SER A 639 25.96 -4.08 -5.78
C SER A 639 26.76 -3.87 -4.49
N ALA A 640 26.09 -3.93 -3.34
CA ALA A 640 26.73 -3.93 -2.02
C ALA A 640 27.63 -5.16 -1.74
N MET A 641 27.70 -6.14 -2.66
CA MET A 641 28.73 -7.20 -2.67
C MET A 641 30.05 -6.77 -3.31
N ASN A 642 30.03 -5.74 -4.16
CA ASN A 642 31.19 -5.22 -4.88
C ASN A 642 31.06 -3.69 -5.06
N PRO A 643 31.06 -2.91 -3.97
CA PRO A 643 30.94 -1.45 -4.04
C PRO A 643 32.18 -0.82 -4.70
N PRO A 644 32.06 0.39 -5.28
CA PRO A 644 33.22 1.12 -5.81
C PRO A 644 34.33 1.32 -4.78
N SER A 645 35.58 1.29 -5.24
CA SER A 645 36.79 1.44 -4.40
C SER A 645 36.98 2.84 -3.79
N GLY A 646 36.45 3.87 -4.45
CA GLY A 646 36.56 5.26 -4.04
C GLY A 646 35.27 5.83 -3.48
N CYS A 647 34.80 6.95 -4.05
CA CYS A 647 33.48 7.50 -3.75
C CYS A 647 32.38 6.49 -4.14
N PRO A 648 31.48 6.10 -3.21
CA PRO A 648 30.43 5.13 -3.48
C PRO A 648 29.52 5.51 -4.66
N PHE A 649 29.28 6.81 -4.86
CA PHE A 649 28.41 7.34 -5.92
C PHE A 649 29.12 7.55 -7.28
N GLN A 650 30.43 7.29 -7.40
CA GLN A 650 31.24 7.71 -8.56
C GLN A 650 30.73 7.19 -9.91
N THR A 651 30.09 6.02 -9.96
CA THR A 651 29.56 5.42 -11.20
C THR A 651 28.32 6.12 -11.76
N ARG A 652 27.63 6.94 -10.96
CA ARG A 652 26.38 7.65 -11.32
C ARG A 652 26.50 9.17 -11.12
N CYS A 653 27.68 9.67 -10.73
CA CYS A 653 27.91 11.07 -10.39
C CYS A 653 28.20 11.93 -11.62
N ARG A 654 27.21 12.73 -12.06
CA ARG A 654 27.37 13.69 -13.19
C ARG A 654 28.48 14.72 -12.99
N TRP A 655 28.80 15.05 -11.73
CA TRP A 655 29.83 16.02 -11.35
C TRP A 655 31.25 15.42 -11.26
N LYS A 656 31.40 14.10 -11.50
CA LYS A 656 32.70 13.40 -11.36
C LYS A 656 33.84 14.05 -12.15
N SER A 657 33.56 14.60 -13.33
CA SER A 657 34.55 15.28 -14.18
C SER A 657 35.05 16.63 -13.64
N ARG A 658 34.46 17.15 -12.56
CA ARG A 658 34.96 18.32 -11.81
C ARG A 658 35.88 17.95 -10.65
N VAL A 659 36.01 16.66 -10.31
CA VAL A 659 36.90 16.19 -9.24
C VAL A 659 38.28 15.86 -9.83
N PRO A 660 39.38 16.46 -9.33
CA PRO A 660 40.72 16.19 -9.84
C PRO A 660 41.25 14.79 -9.47
N ASP A 661 42.36 14.41 -10.12
CA ASP A 661 43.22 13.27 -9.80
C ASP A 661 42.53 11.89 -9.69
N ASN A 662 41.35 11.72 -10.30
CA ASN A 662 40.51 10.52 -10.19
C ASN A 662 40.28 10.09 -8.73
N LEU A 663 40.15 11.06 -7.81
CA LEU A 663 39.90 10.81 -6.39
C LEU A 663 38.58 10.05 -6.18
N CYS A 664 37.58 10.28 -7.04
CA CYS A 664 36.30 9.57 -7.04
C CYS A 664 36.43 8.06 -7.29
N GLU A 665 37.35 7.58 -8.13
CA GLU A 665 37.60 6.15 -8.31
C GLU A 665 38.47 5.54 -7.21
N THR A 666 39.41 6.32 -6.70
CA THR A 666 40.55 5.79 -5.94
C THR A 666 40.43 5.89 -4.43
N LYS A 667 39.65 6.85 -3.89
CA LYS A 667 39.54 7.10 -2.45
C LYS A 667 38.12 7.47 -2.02
N VAL A 668 37.70 6.95 -0.88
CA VAL A 668 36.46 7.38 -0.21
C VAL A 668 36.62 8.86 0.20
N PRO A 669 35.68 9.76 -0.14
CA PRO A 669 35.75 11.16 0.24
C PRO A 669 35.62 11.36 1.77
N PRO A 670 36.30 12.38 2.34
CA PRO A 670 36.11 12.78 3.72
C PRO A 670 34.74 13.43 3.91
N LEU A 671 34.24 13.41 5.15
CA LEU A 671 33.02 14.12 5.52
C LEU A 671 33.33 15.62 5.70
N LYS A 672 32.96 16.43 4.72
CA LYS A 672 33.05 17.89 4.80
C LYS A 672 31.96 18.45 5.72
N ASN A 673 32.25 19.57 6.37
CA ASN A 673 31.28 20.36 7.15
C ASN A 673 31.00 21.66 6.39
N LEU A 674 29.76 21.83 5.94
CA LEU A 674 29.29 22.97 5.15
C LEU A 674 28.77 24.12 6.03
N GLY A 675 28.82 23.95 7.35
CA GLY A 675 28.40 24.94 8.35
C GLY A 675 27.10 24.56 9.06
N ASN A 676 26.91 25.05 10.29
CA ASN A 676 25.69 24.87 11.09
C ASN A 676 25.21 23.40 11.22
N GLY A 677 26.11 22.42 11.16
CA GLY A 677 25.80 21.00 11.27
C GLY A 677 25.46 20.29 9.95
N HIS A 678 25.46 21.01 8.81
CA HIS A 678 25.36 20.43 7.47
C HIS A 678 26.68 19.75 7.10
N GLN A 679 26.61 18.51 6.64
CA GLN A 679 27.77 17.71 6.29
C GLN A 679 27.56 16.95 4.98
N SER A 680 28.61 16.82 4.17
CA SER A 680 28.55 16.19 2.84
C SER A 680 29.81 15.35 2.57
N LEU A 681 29.63 14.13 2.07
CA LEU A 681 30.70 13.17 1.81
C LEU A 681 31.21 13.31 0.35
N CYS A 682 31.69 14.50 -0.01
CA CYS A 682 32.06 14.83 -1.39
C CYS A 682 33.52 15.26 -1.57
N TRP A 683 34.09 14.93 -2.74
CA TRP A 683 35.38 15.45 -3.18
C TRP A 683 35.30 16.81 -3.86
N LEU A 684 34.12 17.23 -4.37
CA LEU A 684 33.93 18.56 -4.98
C LEU A 684 34.38 19.65 -4.01
N ASP A 685 35.12 20.64 -4.52
CA ASP A 685 35.52 21.80 -3.73
C ASP A 685 34.33 22.72 -3.42
N ASP A 686 34.57 23.65 -2.51
CA ASP A 686 33.52 24.48 -1.93
C ASP A 686 33.02 25.55 -2.94
N ALA A 687 33.75 25.80 -4.04
CA ALA A 687 33.35 26.71 -5.12
C ALA A 687 32.48 25.99 -6.17
N GLU A 688 32.83 24.77 -6.58
CA GLU A 688 31.95 23.92 -7.40
C GLU A 688 30.63 23.63 -6.65
N LEU A 689 30.70 23.33 -5.34
CA LEU A 689 29.50 23.18 -4.50
C LEU A 689 28.68 24.47 -4.42
N ALA A 690 29.30 25.63 -4.20
CA ALA A 690 28.60 26.92 -4.18
C ALA A 690 28.05 27.35 -5.56
N SER A 691 28.48 26.72 -6.65
CA SER A 691 27.92 26.95 -8.00
C SER A 691 26.60 26.21 -8.24
N MET A 692 26.18 25.32 -7.33
CA MET A 692 24.93 24.58 -7.47
C MET A 692 23.72 25.50 -7.31
N GLU A 693 22.94 25.62 -8.37
CA GLU A 693 21.65 26.30 -8.37
C GLU A 693 20.53 25.41 -7.77
N PRO A 694 19.47 25.98 -7.17
CA PRO A 694 18.35 25.22 -6.62
C PRO A 694 17.71 24.26 -7.64
N VAL A 695 17.40 23.04 -7.17
CA VAL A 695 16.73 22.00 -7.98
C VAL A 695 15.23 22.26 -8.09
N ILE A 696 14.63 22.84 -7.05
CA ILE A 696 13.21 23.20 -6.98
C ILE A 696 13.12 24.72 -6.89
N SER A 697 12.37 25.34 -7.80
CA SER A 697 12.14 26.78 -7.85
C SER A 697 10.66 27.08 -8.08
N PHE A 698 10.21 28.28 -7.71
CA PHE A 698 8.85 28.74 -8.04
C PHE A 698 8.92 29.68 -9.24
N ALA A 699 8.01 29.51 -10.19
CA ALA A 699 7.78 30.50 -11.23
C ALA A 699 7.41 31.84 -10.57
N GLN A 700 8.08 32.92 -10.96
CA GLN A 700 7.58 34.25 -10.60
C GLN A 700 6.28 34.46 -11.39
N PRO A 701 5.16 34.87 -10.76
CA PRO A 701 3.94 35.17 -11.50
C PRO A 701 4.20 36.34 -12.46
N ASP A 702 3.81 36.19 -13.73
CA ASP A 702 4.11 37.13 -14.80
C ASP A 702 3.62 38.55 -14.48
N ARG A 703 4.56 39.42 -14.11
CA ARG A 703 4.28 40.81 -13.70
C ARG A 703 3.71 41.69 -14.81
N GLU A 704 3.72 41.23 -16.06
CA GLU A 704 3.20 41.96 -17.21
C GLU A 704 1.68 41.79 -17.42
N ALA A 705 1.07 40.75 -16.83
CA ALA A 705 -0.38 40.50 -16.94
C ALA A 705 -1.25 41.37 -16.01
N ALA A 706 -0.63 42.14 -15.11
CA ALA A 706 -1.30 42.89 -14.05
C ALA A 706 -0.92 44.38 -14.02
N SER A 707 -0.93 45.04 -15.18
CA SER A 707 -0.98 46.51 -15.21
C SER A 707 -2.38 46.99 -14.78
N PRO A 708 -2.52 47.74 -13.67
CA PRO A 708 -3.79 48.36 -13.33
C PRO A 708 -4.08 49.46 -14.36
N VAL A 709 -5.24 49.40 -15.01
CA VAL A 709 -5.73 50.50 -15.85
C VAL A 709 -6.05 51.68 -14.93
N ALA A 710 -5.14 52.64 -14.86
CA ALA A 710 -5.32 53.85 -14.07
C ALA A 710 -6.38 54.75 -14.73
N SER A 711 -7.61 54.72 -14.23
CA SER A 711 -8.61 55.76 -14.52
C SER A 711 -8.38 56.95 -13.58
N GLU A 712 -7.99 58.08 -14.15
CA GLU A 712 -7.70 59.31 -13.42
C GLU A 712 -8.99 59.91 -12.81
N VAL A 713 -8.95 60.22 -11.51
CA VAL A 713 -9.86 61.16 -10.85
C VAL A 713 -9.00 62.09 -9.99
N PRO A 714 -9.03 63.42 -10.19
CA PRO A 714 -8.10 64.32 -9.51
C PRO A 714 -8.36 64.45 -8.01
N VAL A 715 -7.29 64.57 -7.22
CA VAL A 715 -7.33 65.01 -5.82
C VAL A 715 -6.48 66.26 -5.70
N GLU A 716 -7.10 67.40 -5.42
CA GLU A 716 -6.38 68.66 -5.17
C GLU A 716 -5.78 68.71 -3.73
N PRO A 717 -4.65 69.39 -3.52
CA PRO A 717 -3.86 69.25 -2.30
C PRO A 717 -4.24 70.25 -1.21
N VAL A 718 -4.24 69.81 0.06
CA VAL A 718 -4.34 70.70 1.24
C VAL A 718 -3.26 70.39 2.27
N THR A 719 -2.26 71.27 2.32
CA THR A 719 -1.44 71.62 3.49
C THR A 719 -1.08 73.12 3.36
N PRO A 720 -0.58 73.84 4.39
CA PRO A 720 -0.16 73.38 5.72
C PRO A 720 -0.61 74.27 6.91
N ARG A 721 -0.11 73.89 8.10
CA ARG A 721 0.17 74.68 9.33
C ARG A 721 -0.73 74.46 10.56
N VAL A 722 -0.07 74.74 11.68
CA VAL A 722 -0.42 74.52 13.08
C VAL A 722 -0.29 75.88 13.78
N GLU A 723 -1.21 76.23 14.68
CA GLU A 723 -0.84 76.96 15.90
C GLU A 723 -1.95 77.04 16.97
N ALA A 724 -1.50 77.31 18.20
CA ALA A 724 -2.23 77.81 19.38
C ALA A 724 -3.29 76.92 20.07
N THR A 725 -3.43 77.13 21.38
CA THR A 725 -4.13 76.25 22.34
C THR A 725 -5.07 77.02 23.26
N ALA A 726 -6.03 76.28 23.84
CA ALA A 726 -6.67 76.56 25.14
C ALA A 726 -7.62 77.79 25.21
N PRO A 727 -8.45 77.93 26.27
CA PRO A 727 -8.59 77.05 27.45
C PRO A 727 -10.00 76.42 27.63
N ASP A 728 -10.10 75.49 28.58
CA ASP A 728 -11.35 75.06 29.18
C ASP A 728 -11.24 75.12 30.72
N THR A 729 -12.35 75.30 31.42
CA THR A 729 -12.37 75.70 32.85
C THR A 729 -12.81 74.58 33.80
N ALA A 730 -12.24 74.58 35.01
CA ALA A 730 -12.27 73.43 35.90
C ALA A 730 -13.40 73.45 36.94
N ALA A 731 -13.95 72.27 37.25
CA ALA A 731 -14.69 72.00 38.49
C ALA A 731 -14.35 70.62 39.08
N ARG A 732 -14.46 70.51 40.41
CA ARG A 732 -14.07 69.38 41.30
C ARG A 732 -14.82 69.61 42.65
N PRO A 733 -14.76 68.78 43.73
CA PRO A 733 -14.16 67.43 43.90
C PRO A 733 -14.96 66.44 44.83
N ARG A 734 -14.36 65.26 45.16
CA ARG A 734 -14.49 64.45 46.43
C ARG A 734 -15.89 63.93 46.88
N THR A 735 -16.13 62.70 47.40
CA THR A 735 -15.35 61.48 47.81
C THR A 735 -16.33 60.26 47.82
N ARG A 736 -16.47 59.23 48.71
CA ARG A 736 -15.89 58.86 50.04
C ARG A 736 -16.24 57.38 50.46
N LYS A 737 -15.21 56.52 50.68
CA LYS A 737 -15.27 55.19 51.37
C LYS A 737 -16.15 54.07 50.75
N ALA A 738 -16.22 52.83 51.25
CA ALA A 738 -15.24 51.81 51.72
C ALA A 738 -15.99 50.56 52.26
N ALA A 739 -15.31 49.39 52.36
CA ALA A 739 -15.79 48.08 52.86
C ALA A 739 -16.86 47.36 52.00
N GLY A 740 -16.98 46.02 51.96
CA GLY A 740 -16.05 44.95 52.38
C GLY A 740 -16.49 44.06 53.56
N ARG A 741 -16.91 42.80 53.28
CA ARG A 741 -16.90 41.66 54.23
C ARG A 741 -17.20 40.30 53.56
N SER A 742 -16.81 39.21 54.21
CA SER A 742 -16.99 37.81 53.77
C SER A 742 -17.58 36.92 54.88
N ALA A 743 -18.38 35.91 54.53
CA ALA A 743 -18.67 34.64 55.24
C ALA A 743 -19.61 33.79 54.34
N VAL A 744 -19.60 32.45 54.16
CA VAL A 744 -18.98 31.24 54.74
C VAL A 744 -20.01 30.28 55.37
N ALA A 745 -20.13 29.09 54.74
CA ALA A 745 -20.65 27.80 55.23
C ALA A 745 -22.14 27.63 55.66
N GLY A 746 -22.66 26.42 55.42
CA GLY A 746 -23.97 25.92 55.87
C GLY A 746 -24.41 24.67 55.07
N GLU A 747 -24.82 23.59 55.75
CA GLU A 747 -25.10 22.27 55.12
C GLU A 747 -26.60 21.90 55.07
N SER A 748 -26.87 20.80 54.36
CA SER A 748 -27.95 19.80 54.59
C SER A 748 -29.25 19.81 53.74
N SER A 749 -29.58 18.60 53.29
CA SER A 749 -30.83 18.10 52.68
C SER A 749 -31.98 18.01 53.74
N PRO A 750 -33.28 17.69 53.44
CA PRO A 750 -33.76 16.85 52.31
C PRO A 750 -35.23 17.03 51.80
N LYS A 751 -35.65 16.07 50.93
CA LYS A 751 -37.02 15.54 50.64
C LYS A 751 -37.91 16.15 49.51
N ARG A 752 -38.15 15.29 48.51
CA ARG A 752 -39.43 14.95 47.82
C ARG A 752 -40.02 15.98 46.81
N ARG A 753 -40.75 15.58 45.74
CA ARG A 753 -41.16 14.22 45.27
C ARG A 753 -41.46 14.17 43.76
N ALA A 754 -41.58 12.94 43.23
CA ALA A 754 -42.02 12.52 41.88
C ALA A 754 -40.97 12.73 40.75
N ALA A 755 -40.99 12.01 39.61
CA ALA A 755 -41.55 10.70 39.20
C ALA A 755 -41.03 10.38 37.75
N GLU A 756 -41.06 9.17 37.19
CA GLU A 756 -41.32 7.78 37.66
C GLU A 756 -39.96 6.99 37.72
N ALA A 757 -39.75 5.66 37.79
CA ALA A 757 -40.47 4.39 37.57
C ALA A 757 -40.75 3.98 36.09
N GLY A 758 -40.75 2.68 35.73
CA GLY A 758 -40.20 1.53 36.48
C GLY A 758 -40.48 0.13 35.89
N SER A 759 -39.58 -0.83 36.19
CA SER A 759 -39.68 -2.28 35.87
C SER A 759 -39.59 -2.69 34.39
N GLY A 760 -39.37 -3.96 34.00
CA GLY A 760 -39.06 -5.17 34.78
C GLY A 760 -38.99 -6.43 33.91
N ARG A 761 -38.17 -7.44 34.29
CA ARG A 761 -38.11 -8.75 33.61
C ARG A 761 -38.97 -9.78 34.34
N GLN A 762 -39.76 -10.58 33.61
CA GLN A 762 -39.82 -12.04 33.76
C GLN A 762 -40.55 -12.70 32.57
N ALA A 763 -40.59 -14.04 32.52
CA ALA A 763 -41.01 -14.83 31.36
C ALA A 763 -42.29 -15.65 31.64
N VAL A 764 -43.00 -16.04 30.58
CA VAL A 764 -43.96 -17.18 30.54
C VAL A 764 -43.95 -17.79 29.13
N ASN A 765 -44.32 -19.07 29.03
CA ASN A 765 -44.36 -19.89 27.82
C ASN A 765 -45.78 -20.50 27.65
N PRO A 766 -46.33 -20.60 26.43
CA PRO A 766 -47.21 -21.75 26.15
C PRO A 766 -47.00 -22.43 24.78
N LYS A 767 -47.30 -23.73 24.76
CA LYS A 767 -47.51 -24.56 23.55
C LYS A 767 -48.92 -24.30 22.96
N VAL A 768 -49.15 -24.64 21.68
CA VAL A 768 -50.25 -25.52 21.21
C VAL A 768 -50.17 -25.82 19.69
N LYS A 769 -50.85 -26.89 19.25
CA LYS A 769 -51.01 -27.47 17.88
C LYS A 769 -52.16 -26.80 17.08
N PRO A 770 -52.33 -26.94 15.73
CA PRO A 770 -52.46 -28.18 14.93
C PRO A 770 -51.63 -28.14 13.59
N GLY A 771 -51.74 -28.98 12.55
CA GLY A 771 -52.77 -29.93 12.06
C GLY A 771 -53.82 -29.24 11.15
N THR A 772 -54.27 -29.76 9.99
CA THR A 772 -54.05 -31.06 9.30
C THR A 772 -54.44 -30.97 7.80
N THR A 773 -53.86 -31.86 6.96
CA THR A 773 -54.42 -32.48 5.71
C THR A 773 -55.07 -31.66 4.57
N ALA A 774 -54.47 -31.73 3.37
CA ALA A 774 -55.05 -32.11 2.06
C ALA A 774 -53.88 -32.21 1.03
N SER A 775 -53.61 -33.25 0.21
CA SER A 775 -54.39 -33.98 -0.82
C SER A 775 -54.89 -33.08 -1.97
N SER A 776 -54.69 -33.35 -3.27
CA SER A 776 -54.11 -34.53 -3.97
C SER A 776 -53.81 -34.18 -5.46
N GLY A 777 -52.88 -34.88 -6.14
CA GLY A 777 -52.68 -34.70 -7.60
C GLY A 777 -51.54 -35.50 -8.26
N ALA A 778 -51.86 -36.69 -8.77
CA ALA A 778 -51.04 -37.55 -9.67
C ALA A 778 -52.02 -38.47 -10.45
N PRO A 779 -51.62 -39.28 -11.48
CA PRO A 779 -50.29 -39.51 -12.09
C PRO A 779 -50.26 -39.21 -13.62
N SER A 780 -49.21 -39.47 -14.41
CA SER A 780 -48.96 -40.78 -15.11
C SER A 780 -48.11 -40.55 -16.40
N THR A 781 -47.41 -41.49 -17.07
CA THR A 781 -46.80 -42.81 -16.72
C THR A 781 -45.81 -43.29 -17.82
N GLY A 782 -44.68 -43.91 -17.43
CA GLY A 782 -43.95 -44.94 -18.22
C GLY A 782 -42.77 -44.49 -19.11
N LYS A 783 -41.81 -45.36 -19.50
CA LYS A 783 -41.59 -46.79 -19.14
C LYS A 783 -40.18 -47.32 -19.58
N MET A 784 -39.44 -48.01 -18.68
CA MET A 784 -38.45 -49.12 -18.93
C MET A 784 -37.17 -48.79 -19.78
N THR A 785 -36.03 -49.54 -19.85
CA THR A 785 -35.39 -50.75 -19.24
C THR A 785 -33.90 -50.39 -18.88
N ARG A 786 -33.12 -50.99 -17.93
CA ARG A 786 -32.55 -52.36 -17.72
C ARG A 786 -31.73 -52.95 -18.91
N ALA A 787 -30.59 -53.66 -18.76
CA ALA A 787 -29.70 -53.98 -17.59
C ALA A 787 -28.36 -54.72 -17.95
N LYS A 788 -27.42 -54.82 -16.98
CA LYS A 788 -26.39 -55.91 -16.74
C LYS A 788 -25.22 -56.10 -17.76
N ALA A 789 -24.15 -56.89 -17.52
CA ALA A 789 -23.33 -57.36 -16.35
C ALA A 789 -22.17 -58.27 -16.90
N ARG A 790 -21.21 -58.91 -16.18
CA ARG A 790 -20.85 -59.05 -14.74
C ARG A 790 -19.29 -58.88 -14.60
N GLN A 791 -18.35 -59.73 -14.15
CA GLN A 791 -18.25 -61.03 -13.42
C GLN A 791 -16.86 -61.13 -12.71
N GLU A 792 -16.52 -62.23 -12.00
CA GLU A 792 -16.65 -62.39 -10.54
C GLU A 792 -16.15 -63.81 -10.11
N VAL A 793 -15.05 -63.93 -9.32
CA VAL A 793 -14.34 -65.19 -8.94
C VAL A 793 -13.61 -65.03 -7.58
N ALA A 794 -13.34 -66.11 -6.81
CA ALA A 794 -12.66 -66.05 -5.49
C ALA A 794 -11.99 -67.38 -5.01
N GLU A 795 -11.16 -67.28 -3.94
CA GLU A 795 -10.96 -68.28 -2.83
C GLU A 795 -10.17 -69.62 -3.07
N PRO A 796 -9.91 -70.53 -2.07
CA PRO A 796 -10.48 -70.68 -0.70
C PRO A 796 -9.56 -71.12 0.51
N ALA A 797 -10.14 -71.08 1.75
CA ALA A 797 -10.06 -72.06 2.87
C ALA A 797 -8.71 -72.40 3.60
N HIS A 798 -8.63 -72.86 4.87
CA HIS A 798 -9.42 -72.92 6.15
C HIS A 798 -8.57 -73.70 7.21
N PRO A 799 -8.97 -73.97 8.49
CA PRO A 799 -9.92 -73.37 9.46
C PRO A 799 -9.12 -72.94 10.75
N ASP A 800 -9.47 -73.06 12.06
CA ASP A 800 -10.68 -73.30 12.89
C ASP A 800 -10.47 -72.72 14.33
N LEU A 801 -11.53 -72.35 15.07
CA LEU A 801 -11.73 -72.62 16.53
C LEU A 801 -13.07 -72.05 17.06
N GLN A 802 -13.50 -72.50 18.24
CA GLN A 802 -14.88 -72.38 18.75
C GLN A 802 -15.24 -71.05 19.45
N ALA A 803 -16.54 -70.76 19.55
CA ALA A 803 -17.09 -69.48 20.01
C ALA A 803 -17.72 -69.50 21.41
N ALA A 804 -17.73 -68.32 22.06
CA ALA A 804 -18.46 -67.98 23.28
C ALA A 804 -19.26 -66.66 23.04
N PRO A 805 -20.22 -66.27 23.90
CA PRO A 805 -21.48 -65.67 23.43
C PRO A 805 -21.37 -64.23 22.91
N ALA A 806 -22.21 -63.94 21.91
CA ALA A 806 -22.31 -62.62 21.30
C ALA A 806 -22.81 -61.56 22.30
N LEU A 807 -21.93 -60.61 22.64
CA LEU A 807 -22.36 -59.28 23.08
C LEU A 807 -23.24 -58.67 21.99
N ALA A 808 -24.42 -58.21 22.36
CA ALA A 808 -25.35 -57.59 21.42
C ALA A 808 -24.72 -56.35 20.80
N LEU A 809 -24.33 -56.45 19.52
CA LEU A 809 -23.76 -55.36 18.75
C LEU A 809 -24.64 -54.12 18.84
N SER A 810 -24.00 -52.95 19.02
CA SER A 810 -24.74 -51.69 19.15
C SER A 810 -25.53 -51.40 17.87
N PRO A 811 -26.57 -50.54 17.91
CA PRO A 811 -27.27 -50.12 16.69
C PRO A 811 -26.35 -49.55 15.60
N GLU A 812 -25.15 -49.08 15.98
CA GLU A 812 -24.12 -48.46 15.13
C GLU A 812 -23.16 -49.50 14.50
N ASP A 813 -23.07 -50.70 15.06
CA ASP A 813 -22.19 -51.80 14.57
C ASP A 813 -22.81 -52.63 13.43
N ARG A 814 -24.08 -52.42 13.08
CA ARG A 814 -24.82 -53.30 12.14
C ARG A 814 -24.23 -53.45 10.72
N ASN A 815 -23.35 -52.52 10.32
CA ASN A 815 -22.64 -52.56 9.04
C ASN A 815 -21.11 -52.73 9.21
N ARG A 816 -20.64 -53.15 10.39
CA ARG A 816 -19.21 -53.32 10.68
C ARG A 816 -18.64 -54.50 9.89
N PRO A 817 -17.55 -54.31 9.12
CA PRO A 817 -16.87 -55.40 8.42
C PRO A 817 -16.20 -56.40 9.37
N ALA A 818 -16.13 -57.67 8.96
CA ALA A 818 -15.46 -58.71 9.73
C ALA A 818 -13.95 -58.46 9.82
N GLY A 819 -13.36 -58.63 11.01
CA GLY A 819 -11.91 -58.54 11.23
C GLY A 819 -11.35 -57.15 11.54
N ILE A 820 -12.11 -56.07 11.34
CA ILE A 820 -11.63 -54.70 11.64
C ILE A 820 -11.94 -54.31 13.10
N PRO A 821 -10.94 -54.07 13.98
CA PRO A 821 -11.12 -53.47 15.31
C PRO A 821 -11.57 -52.00 15.25
N ARG A 822 -11.99 -51.47 16.41
CA ARG A 822 -12.41 -50.08 16.58
C ARG A 822 -11.17 -49.21 16.89
N PRO A 823 -10.97 -48.05 16.23
CA PRO A 823 -9.95 -47.10 16.64
C PRO A 823 -10.37 -46.36 17.92
N ASP A 824 -9.47 -46.29 18.91
CA ASP A 824 -9.80 -45.70 20.23
C ASP A 824 -9.45 -44.20 20.35
N GLN A 825 -8.53 -43.65 19.54
CA GLN A 825 -8.27 -42.21 19.45
C GLN A 825 -7.96 -41.77 18.00
N PRO A 826 -8.23 -40.50 17.64
CA PRO A 826 -7.94 -39.94 16.31
C PRO A 826 -6.47 -39.50 16.17
N ASP A 827 -5.98 -39.51 14.92
CA ASP A 827 -4.67 -39.05 14.45
C ASP A 827 -3.44 -39.71 15.09
N ASP A 828 -3.05 -40.90 14.58
CA ASP A 828 -1.64 -41.35 14.62
C ASP A 828 -1.21 -42.24 13.43
N LEU A 829 -1.54 -41.82 12.20
CA LEU A 829 -1.06 -42.47 10.96
C LEU A 829 0.41 -42.12 10.64
N LYS A 830 1.34 -42.72 11.37
CA LYS A 830 2.79 -42.59 11.12
C LYS A 830 3.25 -43.50 9.97
N LEU A 831 4.23 -43.05 9.19
CA LEU A 831 4.87 -43.88 8.17
C LEU A 831 5.69 -44.98 8.86
N ILE A 832 5.27 -46.24 8.71
CA ILE A 832 5.96 -47.41 9.26
C ILE A 832 6.77 -48.09 8.16
N ALA A 833 8.06 -48.25 8.39
CA ALA A 833 8.99 -48.97 7.54
C ALA A 833 9.92 -49.85 8.40
N GLY A 834 10.31 -51.03 7.90
CA GLY A 834 11.27 -51.92 8.56
C GLY A 834 10.76 -52.68 9.81
N ILE A 835 9.44 -52.73 10.05
CA ILE A 835 8.85 -53.45 11.18
C ILE A 835 8.42 -54.87 10.77
N GLY A 836 8.66 -55.86 11.65
CA GLY A 836 8.32 -57.27 11.40
C GLY A 836 6.84 -57.63 11.69
N PRO A 837 6.29 -58.70 11.07
CA PRO A 837 4.84 -58.96 11.01
C PRO A 837 4.13 -59.07 12.37
N LYS A 838 4.84 -59.51 13.42
CA LYS A 838 4.26 -59.70 14.77
C LYS A 838 3.90 -58.37 15.46
N ILE A 839 4.64 -57.30 15.14
CA ILE A 839 4.39 -55.96 15.67
C ILE A 839 3.31 -55.27 14.83
N GLU A 840 3.35 -55.44 13.50
CA GLU A 840 2.31 -54.98 12.59
C GLU A 840 0.92 -55.50 12.96
N ALA A 841 0.79 -56.81 13.26
CA ALA A 841 -0.46 -57.41 13.74
C ALA A 841 -0.98 -56.78 15.05
N THR A 842 -0.08 -56.28 15.90
CA THR A 842 -0.46 -55.62 17.17
C THR A 842 -0.94 -54.18 16.92
N LEU A 843 -0.32 -53.46 15.98
CA LEU A 843 -0.71 -52.10 15.58
C LEU A 843 -2.04 -52.08 14.82
N ASN A 844 -2.26 -53.04 13.93
CA ASN A 844 -3.56 -53.28 13.29
C ASN A 844 -4.66 -53.55 14.34
N GLY A 845 -4.31 -54.20 15.46
CA GLY A 845 -5.19 -54.41 16.62
C GLY A 845 -5.60 -53.14 17.35
N LEU A 846 -4.84 -52.06 17.22
CA LEU A 846 -5.08 -50.73 17.82
C LEU A 846 -5.71 -49.73 16.82
N GLY A 847 -6.08 -50.18 15.62
CA GLY A 847 -6.68 -49.34 14.57
C GLY A 847 -5.66 -48.52 13.76
N ILE A 848 -4.37 -48.82 13.86
CA ILE A 848 -3.30 -48.17 13.08
C ILE A 848 -2.97 -49.07 11.88
N TYR A 849 -3.14 -48.55 10.66
CA TYR A 849 -3.01 -49.30 9.40
C TYR A 849 -2.03 -48.63 8.42
N THR A 850 -1.38 -49.41 7.57
CA THR A 850 -0.55 -48.87 6.48
C THR A 850 -1.40 -48.35 5.31
N TYR A 851 -0.85 -47.41 4.54
CA TYR A 851 -1.49 -46.89 3.32
C TYR A 851 -1.82 -47.97 2.29
N ALA A 852 -0.99 -49.02 2.19
CA ALA A 852 -1.22 -50.15 1.29
C ALA A 852 -2.42 -51.01 1.72
N GLN A 853 -2.59 -51.26 3.03
CA GLN A 853 -3.76 -51.97 3.56
C GLN A 853 -5.06 -51.18 3.32
N ILE A 854 -5.06 -49.87 3.59
CA ILE A 854 -6.22 -48.98 3.38
C ILE A 854 -6.62 -48.91 1.91
N ALA A 855 -5.64 -48.92 0.98
CA ALA A 855 -5.90 -48.93 -0.45
C ALA A 855 -6.63 -50.19 -0.94
N GLY A 856 -6.43 -51.33 -0.26
CA GLY A 856 -7.08 -52.61 -0.56
C GLY A 856 -8.51 -52.76 -0.04
N TRP A 857 -8.97 -51.90 0.88
CA TRP A 857 -10.29 -52.02 1.51
C TRP A 857 -11.44 -51.88 0.51
N SER A 858 -12.52 -52.64 0.72
CA SER A 858 -13.79 -52.49 0.00
C SER A 858 -14.43 -51.11 0.21
N LYS A 859 -15.48 -50.82 -0.57
CA LYS A 859 -16.24 -49.57 -0.41
C LYS A 859 -16.98 -49.52 0.95
N SER A 860 -17.57 -50.64 1.36
CA SER A 860 -18.27 -50.81 2.65
C SER A 860 -17.36 -50.60 3.85
N GLU A 861 -16.13 -51.11 3.80
CA GLU A 861 -15.14 -50.93 4.88
C GLU A 861 -14.77 -49.46 5.06
N ARG A 862 -14.47 -48.77 3.96
CA ARG A 862 -14.16 -47.34 3.97
C ARG A 862 -15.33 -46.48 4.44
N GLU A 863 -16.56 -46.80 4.01
CA GLU A 863 -17.76 -46.04 4.40
C GLU A 863 -18.19 -46.28 5.86
N TRP A 864 -17.86 -47.42 6.47
CA TRP A 864 -18.07 -47.66 7.90
C TRP A 864 -17.09 -46.84 8.76
N VAL A 865 -15.78 -46.90 8.46
CA VAL A 865 -14.74 -46.16 9.22
C VAL A 865 -14.94 -44.64 9.14
N ASP A 866 -15.33 -44.12 7.97
CA ASP A 866 -15.51 -42.68 7.76
C ASP A 866 -16.59 -42.06 8.65
N GLY A 867 -17.61 -42.83 9.04
CA GLY A 867 -18.72 -42.38 9.90
C GLY A 867 -18.31 -42.00 11.33
N PHE A 868 -17.17 -42.52 11.82
CA PHE A 868 -16.65 -42.28 13.17
C PHE A 868 -15.57 -41.19 13.23
N LEU A 869 -14.91 -40.87 12.11
CA LEU A 869 -13.81 -39.89 12.03
C LEU A 869 -14.32 -38.44 11.89
N LYS A 870 -15.02 -37.94 12.91
CA LYS A 870 -15.72 -36.64 12.92
C LYS A 870 -14.96 -35.53 13.65
N TYR A 871 -13.94 -34.94 13.00
CA TYR A 871 -13.41 -33.62 13.40
C TYR A 871 -13.09 -32.69 12.22
N ARG A 872 -12.96 -31.38 12.52
CA ARG A 872 -12.78 -30.31 11.53
C ARG A 872 -11.34 -30.27 10.99
N GLY A 873 -11.19 -30.26 9.67
CA GLY A 873 -9.89 -30.10 9.00
C GLY A 873 -9.56 -31.12 7.91
N ARG A 874 -10.48 -32.05 7.61
CA ARG A 874 -10.26 -33.13 6.64
C ARG A 874 -10.13 -32.62 5.19
N ILE A 875 -9.27 -33.33 4.46
CA ILE A 875 -9.18 -33.36 2.99
C ILE A 875 -10.39 -34.15 2.47
N ASP A 876 -10.89 -33.79 1.27
CA ASP A 876 -12.10 -34.42 0.71
C ASP A 876 -11.88 -35.90 0.34
N ARG A 877 -12.97 -36.67 0.34
CA ARG A 877 -12.97 -38.15 0.28
C ARG A 877 -12.14 -38.70 -0.89
N ASP A 878 -12.37 -38.18 -2.08
CA ASP A 878 -11.74 -38.67 -3.31
C ASP A 878 -10.28 -38.22 -3.41
N ASP A 879 -9.95 -37.06 -2.85
CA ASP A 879 -8.59 -36.54 -2.80
C ASP A 879 -7.75 -37.30 -1.75
N TRP A 880 -8.35 -37.77 -0.64
CA TRP A 880 -7.71 -38.68 0.34
C TRP A 880 -7.39 -40.05 -0.25
N VAL A 881 -8.33 -40.67 -0.99
CA VAL A 881 -8.08 -41.97 -1.65
C VAL A 881 -6.99 -41.83 -2.73
N ARG A 882 -7.01 -40.74 -3.52
CA ARG A 882 -5.96 -40.47 -4.52
C ARG A 882 -4.59 -40.24 -3.86
N GLN A 883 -4.56 -39.62 -2.67
CA GLN A 883 -3.37 -39.38 -1.86
C GLN A 883 -2.76 -40.69 -1.31
N ALA A 884 -3.58 -41.60 -0.77
CA ALA A 884 -3.11 -42.93 -0.37
C ALA A 884 -2.59 -43.75 -1.55
N GLY A 885 -3.26 -43.67 -2.72
CA GLY A 885 -2.84 -44.37 -3.93
C GLY A 885 -1.46 -43.96 -4.44
N ALA A 886 -1.12 -42.66 -4.42
CA ALA A 886 0.21 -42.18 -4.83
C ALA A 886 1.31 -42.69 -3.87
N LEU A 887 1.09 -42.62 -2.55
CA LEU A 887 2.01 -43.16 -1.54
C LEU A 887 2.24 -44.67 -1.71
N ALA A 888 1.18 -45.44 -2.00
CA ALA A 888 1.29 -46.87 -2.23
C ALA A 888 1.95 -47.24 -3.57
N THR A 889 1.93 -46.35 -4.58
CA THR A 889 2.47 -46.64 -5.92
C THR A 889 3.95 -46.25 -6.07
N GLY A 890 4.40 -45.19 -5.39
CA GLY A 890 5.79 -44.71 -5.49
C GLY A 890 6.26 -43.84 -4.32
N GLY A 891 5.67 -44.05 -3.14
CA GLY A 891 6.12 -43.41 -1.90
C GLY A 891 5.98 -41.89 -1.88
N VAL A 892 6.88 -41.24 -1.15
CA VAL A 892 6.87 -39.78 -0.94
C VAL A 892 7.13 -39.03 -2.25
N GLU A 893 8.00 -39.54 -3.12
CA GLU A 893 8.32 -38.90 -4.40
C GLU A 893 7.12 -38.88 -5.35
N GLU A 894 6.39 -40.00 -5.47
CA GLU A 894 5.17 -40.06 -6.28
C GLU A 894 4.04 -39.21 -5.67
N TYR A 895 3.92 -39.17 -4.35
CA TYR A 895 2.98 -38.27 -3.68
C TYR A 895 3.29 -36.80 -3.98
N VAL A 896 4.56 -36.38 -3.88
CA VAL A 896 5.01 -35.02 -4.24
C VAL A 896 4.77 -34.76 -5.73
N ARG A 897 4.99 -35.73 -6.61
CA ARG A 897 4.73 -35.62 -8.05
C ARG A 897 3.24 -35.42 -8.39
N VAL A 898 2.34 -36.08 -7.66
CA VAL A 898 0.88 -36.04 -7.92
C VAL A 898 0.15 -34.94 -7.14
N PHE A 899 0.70 -34.45 -6.01
CA PHE A 899 0.05 -33.49 -5.11
C PHE A 899 0.85 -32.20 -4.82
N GLY A 900 2.07 -32.06 -5.33
CA GLY A 900 2.88 -30.83 -5.24
C GLY A 900 3.33 -30.45 -3.82
N LYS A 901 3.23 -31.37 -2.87
CA LYS A 901 3.48 -31.17 -1.44
C LYS A 901 3.97 -32.48 -0.82
N ASN A 902 4.73 -32.42 0.28
CA ASN A 902 5.01 -33.60 1.08
C ASN A 902 3.72 -34.13 1.75
N PRO A 903 3.62 -35.44 2.02
CA PRO A 903 2.58 -35.96 2.90
C PRO A 903 2.72 -35.34 4.29
N ARG A 904 1.61 -35.28 5.03
CA ARG A 904 1.57 -34.84 6.43
C ARG A 904 1.78 -36.02 7.38
#